data_AF-A0A8K0ILH0-F1
#
_entry.id   AF-A0A8K0ILH0-F1
#
_cell.length_a   1.000
_cell.length_b   1.000
_cell.length_c   1.000
_cell.angle_alpha   90.00
_cell.angle_beta   90.00
_cell.angle_gamma   90.00
#
_symmetry.space_group_name_H-M   'P 1'
#
loop_
_entity.id
_entity.type
_entity.pdbx_description
1 polymer ?
#
loop_
_entity_poly.entity_id
_entity_poly.type
_entity_poly.pdbx_seq_one_letter_code
_entity_poly.pdbx_strand_id
1 'polypeptide(L)'
;MAKLPEEEHPEKAFGWAAHDSNGLLSPFKFSRSHEIVGTVTEVGTEVQKFRVGDAVGVGCMVGGCDECEDCKRGWESYCPKSILTYSNIYHDGTVTYGGYSDKIVVEEHYVVRFPDGLPKDAGAPLLCAGITVYSPLRYYGLAEPGIHLGVVGLGGLGHLAVKFAKAFGAEVTVISTSPGKQKEAIDHLGADAFLVSRNAEQMKVDIGFAHLNLAAGRKLVGGSATGGMQETQEMLDFAAKHNITAEVEVIPMNYINTAMERLAKADVKYRFVIDVGNRCLGTSLLRSERSHENQNTDARSGSSPSLCELLQNNFRDWNSCSIAWDMLANVYVRLEMIHDALYVLSKMDSLNMQASVSTYDSLMYNLRHTDMVWDIYKEIRACGVSHSEYTYDILIDSLCKQQRLQDAISLFQDMQGQKKIKPCIITFNTLMSGLCNAGLVEVAESILSQMLKYGLHPDRYSYNTLIHGLCVAGSMEEALKLSEDMEKDGIVLDVVTYNILINGYRLLGLISEVWKLIKMMILQGLKPNLVTYTILITGHCEKGDVEEGFRVRREVIAQGIQLNFVAYSVLLNALFKKGQIAEVHQLLDETEAIGLHMDLVAYSILIHGYCKLGEIERALQVCQMMCSKQVMPNSFTHGAILSSLCKKGMLVEARWYLDNLATNGQMVDIILYNIVIDGYAKIGDVDSALELYEQILKLGLSPSIVTYNTLIFAFCKIRKLTVAEHFLRQIELNGFNPTVVTYTTLMDAFVGAGNTDSMLRMFDEMIEKAVMPNVITYSVVMKGLCKQGRLQKAMAILNDMHIAGICADQITYNTLIQGFCEVRNIEMAFRIHDEMLQHNLTPTPVTYNLLINILCLKGKVDYAEQLLNTLLDKGVSLRKFAYTTIVKAQCAKGMSVKAIMLFDRIIRSGFEVSIKDFSAAINRLCKRNFVNEAIIFIKMMLHVGIYPDEELYIIIGSAFIKKNELQSLFALQAMIVKSGILTWDIHGLWNQLNYYNALELVRSIAKQVDWMNKFIFDMWPYLDKVRQLSYVSFGRVEDFVVFLSSIDSMMISKLQIPQRATQTIHPNTHKIDGTYQDPKSALRSTANPSRRKYFLESFWRIMNF
;
A
#
# COMPACT_ATOMS: atom_id res chain seq x y z
N MET A 1 -32.14 -4.59 -22.58
CA MET A 1 -31.39 -5.17 -23.70
C MET A 1 -30.49 -4.07 -24.22
N ALA A 2 -29.23 -4.08 -23.79
CA ALA A 2 -28.22 -3.28 -24.47
C ALA A 2 -28.14 -3.78 -25.92
N LYS A 3 -28.01 -2.87 -26.88
CA LYS A 3 -27.72 -3.27 -28.26
C LYS A 3 -26.41 -4.06 -28.27
N LEU A 4 -26.30 -5.04 -29.17
CA LEU A 4 -25.03 -5.74 -29.37
C LEU A 4 -23.96 -4.69 -29.73
N PRO A 5 -22.71 -4.82 -29.25
CA PRO A 5 -21.64 -3.87 -29.55
C PRO A 5 -21.45 -3.61 -31.06
N GLU A 6 -21.81 -4.59 -31.89
CA GLU A 6 -21.85 -4.52 -33.36
C GLU A 6 -22.79 -3.44 -33.90
N GLU A 7 -23.89 -3.15 -33.19
CA GLU A 7 -24.91 -2.17 -33.58
C GLU A 7 -24.63 -0.76 -33.01
N GLU A 8 -23.77 -0.65 -31.99
CA GLU A 8 -23.47 0.61 -31.30
C GLU A 8 -22.31 1.39 -31.94
N HIS A 9 -21.36 0.70 -32.58
CA HIS A 9 -20.15 1.30 -33.16
C HIS A 9 -19.79 0.71 -34.55
N PRO A 10 -20.61 0.96 -35.59
CA PRO A 10 -20.49 0.29 -36.89
C PRO A 10 -19.20 0.60 -37.68
N GLU A 11 -18.47 1.67 -37.34
CA GLU A 11 -17.31 2.13 -38.13
C GLU A 11 -15.95 2.11 -37.41
N LYS A 12 -15.86 1.71 -36.13
CA LYS A 12 -14.61 1.93 -35.35
C LYS A 12 -13.94 0.74 -34.67
N ALA A 13 -14.40 -0.51 -34.79
CA ALA A 13 -13.79 -1.59 -34.00
C ALA A 13 -13.88 -3.04 -34.55
N PHE A 14 -13.69 -3.30 -35.85
CA PHE A 14 -13.69 -4.69 -36.36
C PHE A 14 -12.34 -5.26 -36.84
N GLY A 15 -11.22 -4.58 -36.58
CA GLY A 15 -9.90 -5.12 -36.90
C GLY A 15 -9.21 -5.95 -35.80
N TRP A 16 -9.80 -6.06 -34.60
CA TRP A 16 -8.98 -6.25 -33.38
C TRP A 16 -9.24 -7.53 -32.57
N ALA A 17 -10.24 -8.35 -32.93
CA ALA A 17 -10.58 -9.50 -32.12
C ALA A 17 -11.08 -10.70 -32.92
N ALA A 18 -10.49 -11.86 -32.63
CA ALA A 18 -11.07 -13.17 -32.89
C ALA A 18 -12.21 -13.40 -31.87
N HIS A 19 -13.21 -14.21 -32.25
CA HIS A 19 -14.14 -14.71 -31.24
C HIS A 19 -13.41 -15.80 -30.49
N ASP A 20 -13.30 -15.65 -29.18
CA ASP A 20 -12.92 -16.77 -28.36
C ASP A 20 -14.02 -17.86 -28.41
N SER A 21 -13.74 -19.00 -27.80
CA SER A 21 -14.68 -20.13 -27.75
C SER A 21 -16.03 -19.81 -27.08
N ASN A 22 -16.21 -18.61 -26.52
CA ASN A 22 -17.45 -18.14 -25.88
C ASN A 22 -18.24 -17.14 -26.73
N GLY A 23 -17.76 -16.82 -27.94
CA GLY A 23 -18.37 -15.84 -28.81
C GLY A 23 -18.14 -14.39 -28.39
N LEU A 24 -17.24 -14.13 -27.43
CA LEU A 24 -16.83 -12.77 -27.05
C LEU A 24 -15.61 -12.31 -27.87
N LEU A 25 -15.59 -11.02 -28.22
CA LEU A 25 -14.48 -10.36 -28.92
C LEU A 25 -13.27 -10.26 -27.96
N SER A 26 -12.24 -11.07 -28.20
CA SER A 26 -10.98 -11.06 -27.44
C SER A 26 -9.84 -10.43 -28.25
N PRO A 27 -9.10 -9.44 -27.71
CA PRO A 27 -7.99 -8.81 -28.42
C PRO A 27 -6.85 -9.81 -28.69
N PHE A 28 -6.31 -9.83 -29.91
CA PHE A 28 -5.20 -10.71 -30.29
C PHE A 28 -3.97 -10.51 -29.37
N LYS A 29 -3.56 -11.56 -28.65
CA LYS A 29 -2.29 -11.64 -27.88
C LYS A 29 -1.16 -12.34 -28.67
N PHE A 30 -1.06 -12.10 -29.98
CA PHE A 30 0.11 -12.47 -30.79
C PHE A 30 0.90 -11.21 -31.18
N SER A 31 2.17 -11.38 -31.60
CA SER A 31 2.95 -10.30 -32.21
C SER A 31 2.15 -9.76 -33.39
N ARG A 32 1.64 -8.53 -33.23
CA ARG A 32 0.83 -7.84 -34.23
C ARG A 32 1.64 -7.78 -35.53
N SER A 33 1.00 -7.92 -36.71
CA SER A 33 1.70 -7.93 -38.01
C SER A 33 2.79 -6.87 -38.01
N HIS A 34 4.05 -7.24 -38.24
CA HIS A 34 5.20 -6.34 -38.07
C HIS A 34 5.93 -6.07 -39.38
N GLU A 35 5.35 -6.54 -40.49
CA GLU A 35 5.78 -6.35 -41.86
C GLU A 35 4.65 -5.61 -42.58
N ILE A 36 4.92 -4.47 -43.19
CA ILE A 36 3.90 -3.60 -43.77
C ILE A 36 4.30 -3.30 -45.21
N VAL A 37 3.38 -3.47 -46.16
CA VAL A 37 3.56 -3.04 -47.54
C VAL A 37 2.40 -2.15 -47.93
N GLY A 38 2.69 -0.98 -48.46
CA GLY A 38 1.70 0.05 -48.73
C GLY A 38 2.11 1.00 -49.83
N THR A 39 1.41 2.13 -49.88
CA THR A 39 1.67 3.22 -50.81
C THR A 39 1.82 4.50 -50.00
N VAL A 40 2.81 5.31 -50.33
CA VAL A 40 3.06 6.60 -49.67
C VAL A 40 1.89 7.54 -49.97
N THR A 41 1.20 8.00 -48.93
CA THR A 41 0.04 8.91 -49.05
C THR A 41 0.41 10.36 -48.78
N GLU A 42 1.35 10.59 -47.88
CA GLU A 42 1.85 11.91 -47.48
C GLU A 42 3.35 11.80 -47.16
N VAL A 43 4.11 12.89 -47.33
CA VAL A 43 5.54 12.97 -46.99
C VAL A 43 5.84 14.26 -46.21
N GLY A 44 6.74 14.17 -45.23
CA GLY A 44 7.23 15.34 -44.51
C GLY A 44 8.09 16.24 -45.40
N THR A 45 8.28 17.50 -45.00
CA THR A 45 9.02 18.51 -45.79
C THR A 45 10.50 18.18 -46.00
N GLU A 46 11.08 17.34 -45.15
CA GLU A 46 12.49 16.95 -45.18
C GLU A 46 12.74 15.58 -45.85
N VAL A 47 11.69 14.87 -46.26
CA VAL A 47 11.79 13.55 -46.91
C VAL A 47 12.26 13.71 -48.36
N GLN A 48 13.31 12.99 -48.73
CA GLN A 48 13.93 13.06 -50.07
C GLN A 48 13.87 11.73 -50.83
N LYS A 49 13.82 10.59 -50.12
CA LYS A 49 13.93 9.25 -50.75
C LYS A 49 12.65 8.77 -51.45
N PHE A 50 11.49 9.28 -51.03
CA PHE A 50 10.17 8.80 -51.44
C PHE A 50 9.22 9.94 -51.82
N ARG A 51 8.24 9.64 -52.68
CA ARG A 51 7.20 10.57 -53.11
C ARG A 51 5.82 9.95 -52.91
N VAL A 52 4.80 10.80 -52.81
CA VAL A 52 3.40 10.35 -52.78
C VAL A 52 3.10 9.51 -54.01
N GLY A 53 2.58 8.30 -53.79
CA GLY A 53 2.30 7.29 -54.82
C GLY A 53 3.31 6.14 -54.90
N ASP A 54 4.49 6.26 -54.29
CA ASP A 54 5.50 5.18 -54.31
C ASP A 54 5.02 3.94 -53.53
N ALA A 55 5.31 2.74 -54.06
CA ALA A 55 5.12 1.48 -53.35
C ALA A 55 6.28 1.24 -52.36
N VAL A 56 5.96 1.05 -51.09
CA VAL A 56 6.96 0.98 -50.01
C VAL A 56 6.69 -0.15 -49.04
N GLY A 57 7.76 -0.65 -48.42
CA GLY A 57 7.73 -1.62 -47.34
C GLY A 57 8.31 -1.06 -46.05
N VAL A 58 7.79 -1.52 -44.92
CA VAL A 58 8.33 -1.28 -43.57
C VAL A 58 8.52 -2.64 -42.91
N GLY A 59 9.77 -2.93 -42.52
CA GLY A 59 10.12 -4.18 -41.85
C GLY A 59 9.83 -4.16 -40.36
N CYS A 60 10.51 -5.01 -39.60
CA CYS A 60 10.30 -5.12 -38.16
C CYS A 60 10.88 -3.96 -37.32
N MET A 61 11.64 -3.05 -37.94
CA MET A 61 12.27 -1.90 -37.30
C MET A 61 11.72 -0.59 -37.87
N VAL A 62 11.46 0.39 -36.99
CA VAL A 62 10.97 1.75 -37.32
C VAL A 62 11.79 2.88 -36.68
N GLY A 63 12.82 2.54 -35.92
CA GLY A 63 13.65 3.51 -35.21
C GLY A 63 14.91 2.88 -34.61
N GLY A 64 15.85 3.73 -34.22
CA GLY A 64 17.15 3.37 -33.67
C GLY A 64 17.82 4.59 -33.03
N CYS A 65 19.06 4.45 -32.57
CA CYS A 65 19.77 5.61 -32.00
C CYS A 65 20.50 6.49 -33.02
N ASP A 66 20.66 6.01 -34.25
CA ASP A 66 21.37 6.61 -35.40
C ASP A 66 22.83 7.08 -35.17
N GLU A 67 23.33 7.02 -33.94
CA GLU A 67 24.64 7.53 -33.55
C GLU A 67 25.65 6.42 -33.22
N CYS A 68 25.21 5.20 -32.89
CA CYS A 68 26.10 4.10 -32.55
C CYS A 68 26.86 3.56 -33.77
N GLU A 69 27.97 2.84 -33.51
CA GLU A 69 28.77 2.26 -34.59
C GLU A 69 27.98 1.29 -35.47
N ASP A 70 27.06 0.50 -34.89
CA ASP A 70 26.24 -0.44 -35.63
C ASP A 70 25.25 0.28 -36.56
N CYS A 71 24.54 1.31 -36.08
CA CYS A 71 23.68 2.15 -36.92
C CYS A 71 24.49 2.81 -38.07
N LYS A 72 25.69 3.34 -37.77
CA LYS A 72 26.56 3.96 -38.78
C LYS A 72 27.10 2.96 -39.82
N ARG A 73 27.16 1.67 -39.48
CA ARG A 73 27.55 0.57 -40.38
C ARG A 73 26.38 -0.05 -41.14
N GLY A 74 25.14 0.42 -40.93
CA GLY A 74 23.94 -0.17 -41.52
C GLY A 74 23.54 -1.50 -40.88
N TRP A 75 23.89 -1.69 -39.60
CA TRP A 75 23.57 -2.84 -38.76
C TRP A 75 22.56 -2.45 -37.67
N GLU A 76 21.49 -1.76 -38.05
CA GLU A 76 20.50 -1.20 -37.13
C GLU A 76 19.83 -2.28 -36.26
N SER A 77 19.78 -3.52 -36.72
CA SER A 77 19.28 -4.68 -35.98
C SER A 77 20.07 -5.04 -34.73
N TYR A 78 21.32 -4.59 -34.63
CA TYR A 78 22.18 -4.74 -33.45
C TYR A 78 22.21 -3.49 -32.57
N CYS A 79 21.46 -2.44 -32.94
CA CYS A 79 21.37 -1.24 -32.13
C CYS A 79 20.74 -1.55 -30.76
N PRO A 80 21.39 -1.16 -29.64
CA PRO A 80 20.84 -1.37 -28.29
C PRO A 80 19.57 -0.55 -28.01
N LYS A 81 19.27 0.44 -28.87
CA LYS A 81 18.04 1.25 -28.82
C LYS A 81 17.16 1.04 -30.06
N SER A 82 17.19 -0.16 -30.66
CA SER A 82 16.31 -0.46 -31.81
C SER A 82 14.84 -0.40 -31.39
N ILE A 83 14.04 0.26 -32.22
CA ILE A 83 12.60 0.40 -32.01
C ILE A 83 11.89 -0.51 -33.00
N LEU A 84 11.17 -1.48 -32.45
CA LEU A 84 10.42 -2.46 -33.23
C LEU A 84 9.04 -1.91 -33.62
N THR A 85 8.50 -2.41 -34.73
CA THR A 85 7.18 -1.99 -35.22
C THR A 85 6.02 -2.41 -34.34
N TYR A 86 6.24 -3.24 -33.32
CA TYR A 86 5.22 -3.80 -32.43
C TYR A 86 5.66 -3.76 -30.96
N SER A 87 4.71 -3.39 -30.10
CA SER A 87 4.80 -3.40 -28.63
C SER A 87 6.05 -2.70 -28.06
N ASN A 88 6.58 -1.70 -28.76
CA ASN A 88 7.74 -0.93 -28.36
C ASN A 88 7.37 0.56 -28.17
N ILE A 89 8.19 1.33 -27.46
CA ILE A 89 7.95 2.77 -27.25
C ILE A 89 8.74 3.54 -28.31
N TYR A 90 8.04 4.34 -29.10
CA TYR A 90 8.63 5.22 -30.12
C TYR A 90 9.30 6.45 -29.48
N HIS A 91 10.08 7.20 -30.25
CA HIS A 91 10.84 8.36 -29.74
C HIS A 91 9.97 9.43 -29.05
N ASP A 92 8.69 9.53 -29.42
CA ASP A 92 7.71 10.46 -28.86
C ASP A 92 6.90 9.90 -27.67
N GLY A 93 7.23 8.70 -27.20
CA GLY A 93 6.53 8.03 -26.10
C GLY A 93 5.29 7.24 -26.52
N THR A 94 4.92 7.25 -27.81
CA THR A 94 3.80 6.44 -28.32
C THR A 94 4.18 4.95 -28.39
N VAL A 95 3.19 4.07 -28.32
CA VAL A 95 3.42 2.62 -28.45
C VAL A 95 3.26 2.22 -29.91
N THR A 96 4.25 1.52 -30.46
CA THR A 96 4.17 0.92 -31.80
C THR A 96 3.23 -0.29 -31.75
N TYR A 97 2.23 -0.33 -32.65
CA TYR A 97 1.17 -1.34 -32.59
C TYR A 97 1.17 -2.33 -33.77
N GLY A 98 2.19 -2.31 -34.61
CA GLY A 98 2.28 -3.10 -35.83
C GLY A 98 1.44 -2.54 -36.98
N GLY A 99 1.35 -3.33 -38.05
CA GLY A 99 0.72 -3.06 -39.34
C GLY A 99 -0.80 -3.21 -39.42
N TYR A 100 -1.51 -3.39 -38.30
CA TYR A 100 -2.98 -3.39 -38.28
C TYR A 100 -3.52 -1.96 -38.23
N SER A 101 -3.10 -1.13 -39.17
CA SER A 101 -3.53 0.27 -39.29
C SER A 101 -3.76 0.60 -40.75
N ASP A 102 -4.78 1.42 -41.03
CA ASP A 102 -5.02 1.92 -42.38
C ASP A 102 -3.92 2.90 -42.83
N LYS A 103 -3.16 3.46 -41.87
CA LYS A 103 -2.06 4.40 -42.08
C LYS A 103 -1.00 4.26 -40.98
N ILE A 104 0.27 4.36 -41.36
CA ILE A 104 1.43 4.42 -40.46
C ILE A 104 2.35 5.58 -40.86
N VAL A 105 2.97 6.22 -39.88
CA VAL A 105 4.02 7.24 -40.07
C VAL A 105 5.34 6.63 -39.63
N VAL A 106 6.35 6.70 -40.51
CA VAL A 106 7.68 6.11 -40.29
C VAL A 106 8.74 7.05 -40.86
N GLU A 107 9.88 7.16 -40.19
CA GLU A 107 11.04 7.91 -40.68
C GLU A 107 11.61 7.31 -41.98
N GLU A 108 12.01 8.16 -42.93
CA GLU A 108 12.41 7.72 -44.28
C GLU A 108 13.60 6.74 -44.31
N HIS A 109 14.39 6.66 -43.24
CA HIS A 109 15.50 5.71 -43.12
C HIS A 109 15.02 4.25 -42.97
N TYR A 110 13.88 4.04 -42.31
CA TYR A 110 13.32 2.72 -42.00
C TYR A 110 12.28 2.23 -43.03
N VAL A 111 12.16 2.95 -44.15
CA VAL A 111 11.27 2.61 -45.26
C VAL A 111 12.11 2.09 -46.42
N VAL A 112 11.69 0.98 -47.04
CA VAL A 112 12.30 0.41 -48.25
C VAL A 112 11.38 0.55 -49.45
N ARG A 113 11.96 0.66 -50.64
CA ARG A 113 11.19 0.62 -51.89
C ARG A 113 10.70 -0.80 -52.14
N PHE A 114 9.41 -0.94 -52.39
CA PHE A 114 8.82 -2.23 -52.70
C PHE A 114 8.83 -2.44 -54.22
N PRO A 115 9.47 -3.50 -54.76
CA PRO A 115 9.58 -3.70 -56.21
C PRO A 115 8.21 -3.94 -56.89
N ASP A 116 7.95 -3.25 -58.01
CA ASP A 116 6.66 -3.33 -58.74
C ASP A 116 6.33 -4.75 -59.24
N GLY A 117 7.35 -5.58 -59.52
CA GLY A 117 7.21 -6.96 -59.98
C GLY A 117 6.96 -7.97 -58.86
N LEU A 118 7.01 -7.56 -57.59
CA LEU A 118 6.86 -8.45 -56.45
C LEU A 118 5.41 -8.34 -55.90
N PRO A 119 4.65 -9.45 -55.82
CA PRO A 119 3.30 -9.42 -55.28
C PRO A 119 3.32 -9.07 -53.78
N LYS A 120 2.47 -8.13 -53.36
CA LYS A 120 2.52 -7.53 -52.00
C LYS A 120 2.24 -8.55 -50.89
N ASP A 121 1.30 -9.45 -51.10
CA ASP A 121 0.90 -10.52 -50.17
C ASP A 121 2.02 -11.55 -49.92
N ALA A 122 2.71 -11.96 -50.97
CA ALA A 122 3.80 -12.94 -50.88
C ALA A 122 5.19 -12.30 -50.66
N GLY A 123 5.33 -11.00 -50.92
CA GLY A 123 6.56 -10.23 -50.73
C GLY A 123 6.66 -9.54 -49.36
N ALA A 124 5.55 -9.16 -48.72
CA ALA A 124 5.56 -8.57 -47.38
C ALA A 124 6.29 -9.45 -46.34
N PRO A 125 6.10 -10.79 -46.30
CA PRO A 125 6.85 -11.67 -45.41
C PRO A 125 8.37 -11.63 -45.57
N LEU A 126 8.89 -11.17 -46.70
CA LEU A 126 10.33 -11.09 -46.92
C LEU A 126 10.97 -10.00 -46.05
N LEU A 127 10.23 -8.96 -45.66
CA LEU A 127 10.68 -7.84 -44.83
C LEU A 127 11.11 -8.23 -43.41
N CYS A 128 10.80 -9.45 -42.95
CA CYS A 128 11.37 -10.03 -41.74
C CYS A 128 11.89 -11.44 -42.00
N ALA A 129 11.05 -12.38 -42.43
CA ALA A 129 11.48 -13.76 -42.63
C ALA A 129 12.52 -13.92 -43.75
N GLY A 130 12.38 -13.14 -44.83
CA GLY A 130 13.32 -13.17 -45.95
C GLY A 130 14.70 -12.64 -45.56
N ILE A 131 14.75 -11.44 -44.99
CA ILE A 131 16.01 -10.82 -44.56
C ILE A 131 16.70 -11.61 -43.44
N THR A 132 15.94 -12.24 -42.53
CA THR A 132 16.47 -13.14 -41.48
C THR A 132 17.23 -14.34 -42.07
N VAL A 133 16.90 -14.75 -43.30
CA VAL A 133 17.58 -15.84 -44.01
C VAL A 133 18.67 -15.31 -44.94
N TYR A 134 18.39 -14.23 -45.67
CA TYR A 134 19.30 -13.66 -46.66
C TYR A 134 20.58 -13.09 -46.02
N SER A 135 20.45 -12.32 -44.95
CA SER A 135 21.58 -11.67 -44.27
C SER A 135 22.62 -12.69 -43.76
N PRO A 136 22.28 -13.76 -43.01
CA PRO A 136 23.27 -14.75 -42.59
C PRO A 136 23.89 -15.53 -43.75
N LEU A 137 23.13 -15.83 -44.82
CA LEU A 137 23.70 -16.50 -46.00
C LEU A 137 24.78 -15.64 -46.65
N ARG A 138 24.59 -14.32 -46.70
CA ARG A 138 25.59 -13.37 -47.21
C ARG A 138 26.75 -13.19 -46.24
N TYR A 139 26.45 -12.94 -44.97
CA TYR A 139 27.44 -12.65 -43.93
C TYR A 139 28.46 -13.79 -43.74
N TYR A 140 27.99 -15.04 -43.75
CA TYR A 140 28.83 -16.23 -43.61
C TYR A 140 29.41 -16.76 -44.95
N GLY A 141 29.23 -16.03 -46.06
CA GLY A 141 29.76 -16.41 -47.36
C GLY A 141 29.14 -17.68 -47.95
N LEU A 142 27.88 -17.97 -47.61
CA LEU A 142 27.10 -19.11 -48.10
C LEU A 142 26.29 -18.77 -49.37
N ALA A 143 26.33 -17.51 -49.79
CA ALA A 143 25.64 -16.98 -50.97
C ALA A 143 26.52 -17.02 -52.24
N GLU A 144 27.35 -18.05 -52.37
CA GLU A 144 28.24 -18.25 -53.54
C GLU A 144 27.81 -19.51 -54.32
N PRO A 145 27.91 -19.50 -55.67
CA PRO A 145 27.59 -20.68 -56.49
C PRO A 145 28.47 -21.89 -56.16
N GLY A 146 27.88 -23.09 -56.15
CA GLY A 146 28.60 -24.34 -55.96
C GLY A 146 28.88 -24.73 -54.50
N ILE A 147 28.37 -23.98 -53.52
CA ILE A 147 28.38 -24.38 -52.10
C ILE A 147 27.30 -25.45 -51.85
N HIS A 148 27.62 -26.47 -51.05
CA HIS A 148 26.63 -27.43 -50.55
C HIS A 148 26.06 -26.96 -49.22
N LEU A 149 24.78 -26.59 -49.20
CA LEU A 149 24.06 -26.09 -48.03
C LEU A 149 23.05 -27.12 -47.49
N GLY A 150 23.18 -27.45 -46.20
CA GLY A 150 22.17 -28.23 -45.46
C GLY A 150 21.15 -27.34 -44.77
N VAL A 151 19.87 -27.43 -45.14
CA VAL A 151 18.77 -26.71 -44.49
C VAL A 151 18.06 -27.64 -43.51
N VAL A 152 18.22 -27.39 -42.20
CA VAL A 152 17.59 -28.19 -41.15
C VAL A 152 16.21 -27.63 -40.81
N GLY A 153 15.16 -28.37 -41.14
CA GLY A 153 13.76 -28.01 -40.93
C GLY A 153 13.13 -27.27 -42.11
N LEU A 154 12.09 -27.86 -42.69
CA LEU A 154 11.32 -27.26 -43.78
C LEU A 154 10.02 -26.63 -43.23
N GLY A 155 10.04 -25.31 -43.06
CA GLY A 155 8.93 -24.49 -42.54
C GLY A 155 9.00 -23.05 -43.07
N GLY A 156 8.43 -22.08 -42.35
CA GLY A 156 8.35 -20.68 -42.80
C GLY A 156 9.69 -20.04 -43.18
N LEU A 157 10.76 -20.25 -42.42
CA LEU A 157 12.11 -19.78 -42.79
C LEU A 157 12.84 -20.78 -43.70
N GLY A 158 12.65 -22.09 -43.46
CA GLY A 158 13.33 -23.15 -44.19
C GLY A 158 13.03 -23.15 -45.69
N HIS A 159 11.78 -22.89 -46.10
CA HIS A 159 11.45 -22.82 -47.53
C HIS A 159 12.10 -21.61 -48.22
N LEU A 160 12.18 -20.46 -47.53
CA LEU A 160 12.91 -19.28 -48.03
C LEU A 160 14.41 -19.58 -48.13
N ALA A 161 14.99 -20.30 -47.17
CA ALA A 161 16.39 -20.71 -47.20
C ALA A 161 16.71 -21.57 -48.44
N VAL A 162 15.84 -22.51 -48.78
CA VAL A 162 15.98 -23.30 -50.03
C VAL A 162 15.91 -22.37 -51.24
N LYS A 163 14.89 -21.50 -51.34
CA LYS A 163 14.73 -20.61 -52.50
C LYS A 163 15.91 -19.64 -52.69
N PHE A 164 16.37 -18.99 -51.62
CA PHE A 164 17.53 -18.11 -51.67
C PHE A 164 18.81 -18.88 -52.02
N ALA A 165 19.07 -20.01 -51.37
CA ALA A 165 20.26 -20.81 -51.65
C ALA A 165 20.28 -21.33 -53.10
N LYS A 166 19.15 -21.79 -53.63
CA LYS A 166 19.04 -22.18 -55.05
C LYS A 166 19.25 -21.00 -55.98
N ALA A 167 18.73 -19.81 -55.66
CA ALA A 167 18.96 -18.61 -56.45
C ALA A 167 20.43 -18.13 -56.41
N PHE A 168 21.16 -18.39 -55.32
CA PHE A 168 22.61 -18.18 -55.25
C PHE A 168 23.42 -19.26 -55.99
N GLY A 169 22.79 -20.33 -56.48
CA GLY A 169 23.46 -21.43 -57.19
C GLY A 169 24.07 -22.48 -56.27
N ALA A 170 23.61 -22.58 -55.02
CA ALA A 170 24.02 -23.63 -54.09
C ALA A 170 23.36 -24.98 -54.41
N GLU A 171 24.05 -26.07 -54.04
CA GLU A 171 23.46 -27.40 -53.92
C GLU A 171 22.81 -27.50 -52.53
N VAL A 172 21.52 -27.80 -52.46
CA VAL A 172 20.72 -27.71 -51.25
C VAL A 172 20.22 -29.08 -50.83
N THR A 173 20.53 -29.46 -49.58
CA THR A 173 19.97 -30.66 -48.95
C THR A 173 19.06 -30.27 -47.80
N VAL A 174 17.79 -30.69 -47.86
CA VAL A 174 16.82 -30.44 -46.78
C VAL A 174 16.84 -31.60 -45.79
N ILE A 175 17.02 -31.30 -44.51
CA ILE A 175 17.06 -32.27 -43.41
C ILE A 175 15.81 -32.07 -42.56
N SER A 176 14.93 -33.06 -42.50
CA SER A 176 13.64 -32.94 -41.83
C SER A 176 13.29 -34.19 -41.03
N THR A 177 12.51 -34.05 -39.97
CA THR A 177 11.95 -35.20 -39.23
C THR A 177 10.75 -35.83 -39.96
N SER A 178 10.17 -35.12 -40.94
CA SER A 178 8.91 -35.48 -41.59
C SER A 178 9.13 -35.96 -43.02
N PRO A 179 9.08 -37.28 -43.30
CA PRO A 179 9.31 -37.83 -44.64
C PRO A 179 8.35 -37.28 -45.70
N GLY A 180 7.11 -36.94 -45.30
CA GLY A 180 6.09 -36.39 -46.21
C GLY A 180 6.48 -35.06 -46.88
N LYS A 181 7.49 -34.36 -46.35
CA LYS A 181 7.99 -33.09 -46.93
C LYS A 181 9.02 -33.30 -48.05
N GLN A 182 9.44 -34.53 -48.33
CA GLN A 182 10.45 -34.82 -49.35
C GLN A 182 10.04 -34.37 -50.74
N LYS A 183 8.82 -34.72 -51.15
CA LYS A 183 8.29 -34.38 -52.47
C LYS A 183 8.23 -32.87 -52.65
N GLU A 184 7.80 -32.15 -51.61
CA GLU A 184 7.71 -30.70 -51.62
C GLU A 184 9.09 -30.03 -51.69
N ALA A 185 10.06 -30.51 -50.91
CA ALA A 185 11.42 -29.98 -50.93
C ALA A 185 12.08 -30.13 -52.31
N ILE A 186 11.97 -31.30 -52.93
CA ILE A 186 12.65 -31.60 -54.20
C ILE A 186 11.87 -31.03 -55.39
N ASP A 187 10.60 -31.43 -55.54
CA ASP A 187 9.83 -31.14 -56.75
C ASP A 187 9.32 -29.70 -56.80
N HIS A 188 9.04 -29.08 -55.65
CA HIS A 188 8.41 -27.75 -55.59
C HIS A 188 9.41 -26.63 -55.25
N LEU A 189 10.28 -26.86 -54.27
CA LEU A 189 11.26 -25.85 -53.82
C LEU A 189 12.63 -25.98 -54.51
N GLY A 190 12.87 -27.08 -55.23
CA GLY A 190 14.10 -27.30 -56.00
C GLY A 190 15.32 -27.70 -55.19
N ALA A 191 15.14 -28.32 -54.01
CA ALA A 191 16.24 -28.93 -53.26
C ALA A 191 16.81 -30.14 -54.02
N ASP A 192 18.13 -30.30 -54.02
CA ASP A 192 18.83 -31.36 -54.74
C ASP A 192 18.79 -32.69 -53.98
N ALA A 193 18.70 -32.65 -52.66
CA ALA A 193 18.59 -33.84 -51.82
C ALA A 193 17.69 -33.63 -50.59
N PHE A 194 17.17 -34.72 -50.04
CA PHE A 194 16.35 -34.71 -48.83
C PHE A 194 16.73 -35.85 -47.89
N LEU A 195 16.90 -35.55 -46.60
CA LEU A 195 17.23 -36.51 -45.56
C LEU A 195 16.18 -36.51 -44.45
N VAL A 196 15.80 -37.72 -44.03
CA VAL A 196 14.97 -37.92 -42.84
C VAL A 196 15.88 -38.05 -41.63
N SER A 197 15.90 -37.05 -40.76
CA SER A 197 16.80 -37.02 -39.59
C SER A 197 16.58 -38.15 -38.59
N ARG A 198 15.40 -38.77 -38.60
CA ARG A 198 15.06 -39.96 -37.79
C ARG A 198 15.56 -41.28 -38.39
N ASN A 199 15.98 -41.29 -39.65
CA ASN A 199 16.48 -42.49 -40.31
C ASN A 199 17.99 -42.58 -40.14
N ALA A 200 18.44 -43.45 -39.23
CA ALA A 200 19.86 -43.63 -38.93
C ALA A 200 20.68 -44.07 -40.16
N GLU A 201 20.12 -44.79 -41.13
CA GLU A 201 20.83 -45.17 -42.35
C GLU A 201 20.98 -43.99 -43.32
N GLN A 202 19.97 -43.12 -43.44
CA GLN A 202 20.08 -41.89 -44.23
C GLN A 202 21.05 -40.88 -43.61
N MET A 203 21.16 -40.86 -42.28
CA MET A 203 22.13 -40.04 -41.55
C MET A 203 23.55 -40.65 -41.52
N LYS A 204 23.73 -41.89 -41.97
CA LYS A 204 25.03 -42.56 -42.17
C LYS A 204 25.60 -42.36 -43.57
N VAL A 205 24.79 -41.90 -44.54
CA VAL A 205 25.28 -41.54 -45.87
C VAL A 205 26.38 -40.50 -45.71
N ASP A 206 27.46 -40.67 -46.47
CA ASP A 206 28.72 -39.92 -46.33
C ASP A 206 28.54 -38.45 -46.75
N ILE A 207 27.87 -37.69 -45.89
CA ILE A 207 27.64 -36.26 -46.03
C ILE A 207 28.58 -35.57 -45.04
N GLY A 208 29.87 -35.90 -45.00
CA GLY A 208 30.88 -35.18 -44.19
C GLY A 208 30.51 -34.89 -42.72
N PHE A 209 29.60 -35.66 -42.14
CA PHE A 209 29.06 -35.49 -40.79
C PHE A 209 29.34 -36.77 -39.99
N ALA A 210 30.62 -37.16 -39.95
CA ALA A 210 31.10 -38.05 -38.90
C ALA A 210 30.78 -37.41 -37.54
N HIS A 211 30.17 -38.20 -36.65
CA HIS A 211 29.83 -37.92 -35.25
C HIS A 211 30.46 -36.64 -34.68
N LEU A 212 29.65 -35.58 -34.53
CA LEU A 212 30.07 -34.23 -34.15
C LEU A 212 30.67 -34.18 -32.74
N ASN A 213 32.00 -34.06 -32.69
CA ASN A 213 32.63 -33.17 -31.73
C ASN A 213 32.89 -31.84 -32.48
N LEU A 214 32.24 -30.75 -32.07
CA LEU A 214 32.44 -29.40 -32.64
C LEU A 214 33.93 -29.03 -32.71
N ALA A 215 34.70 -29.49 -31.72
CA ALA A 215 36.14 -29.27 -31.64
C ALA A 215 36.94 -30.12 -32.65
N ALA A 216 36.57 -31.39 -32.87
CA ALA A 216 37.33 -32.29 -33.74
C ALA A 216 37.09 -32.04 -35.24
N GLY A 217 35.91 -31.51 -35.60
CA GLY A 217 35.55 -31.18 -36.97
C GLY A 217 35.92 -29.76 -37.42
N ARG A 218 36.48 -28.92 -36.53
CA ARG A 218 36.70 -27.47 -36.76
C ARG A 218 35.45 -26.76 -37.32
N LYS A 219 34.27 -27.14 -36.82
CA LYS A 219 32.98 -26.62 -37.32
C LYS A 219 32.61 -25.34 -36.55
N LEU A 220 32.19 -24.30 -37.25
CA LEU A 220 31.74 -23.02 -36.69
C LEU A 220 30.23 -23.09 -36.39
N VAL A 221 29.81 -22.63 -35.21
CA VAL A 221 28.41 -22.29 -34.93
C VAL A 221 28.32 -20.77 -34.87
N GLY A 222 27.65 -20.17 -35.85
CA GLY A 222 27.43 -18.73 -35.94
C GLY A 222 25.94 -18.40 -35.88
N GLY A 223 25.60 -17.26 -35.28
CA GLY A 223 24.25 -16.69 -35.30
C GLY A 223 24.28 -15.31 -35.96
N SER A 224 23.14 -14.88 -36.50
CA SER A 224 22.91 -13.50 -36.94
C SER A 224 21.50 -13.10 -36.53
N ALA A 225 21.33 -11.84 -36.14
CA ALA A 225 20.03 -11.19 -36.10
C ALA A 225 19.49 -10.99 -37.54
N THR A 226 18.33 -10.32 -37.67
CA THR A 226 17.86 -9.81 -38.97
C THR A 226 18.88 -8.84 -39.57
N GLY A 227 18.85 -8.67 -40.90
CA GLY A 227 19.71 -7.70 -41.60
C GLY A 227 19.27 -6.25 -41.39
N GLY A 228 20.18 -5.31 -41.64
CA GLY A 228 19.91 -3.87 -41.57
C GLY A 228 19.08 -3.34 -42.75
N MET A 229 18.83 -2.04 -42.77
CA MET A 229 17.93 -1.43 -43.77
C MET A 229 18.46 -1.55 -45.20
N GLN A 230 19.77 -1.38 -45.38
CA GLN A 230 20.42 -1.52 -46.69
C GLN A 230 20.34 -2.97 -47.21
N GLU A 231 20.71 -3.95 -46.38
CA GLU A 231 20.63 -5.37 -46.74
C GLU A 231 19.18 -5.80 -47.04
N THR A 232 18.20 -5.20 -46.36
CA THR A 232 16.78 -5.45 -46.62
C THR A 232 16.37 -4.99 -48.02
N GLN A 233 16.83 -3.81 -48.47
CA GLN A 233 16.60 -3.36 -49.85
C GLN A 233 17.28 -4.28 -50.87
N GLU A 234 18.55 -4.63 -50.64
CA GLU A 234 19.29 -5.55 -51.53
C GLU A 234 18.60 -6.91 -51.65
N MET A 235 18.08 -7.44 -50.53
CA MET A 235 17.34 -8.68 -50.50
C MET A 235 16.03 -8.60 -51.30
N LEU A 236 15.26 -7.52 -51.17
CA LEU A 236 14.02 -7.33 -51.93
C LEU A 236 14.29 -7.24 -53.43
N ASP A 237 15.32 -6.50 -53.83
CA ASP A 237 15.71 -6.35 -55.23
C ASP A 237 16.17 -7.70 -55.81
N PHE A 238 16.94 -8.48 -55.03
CA PHE A 238 17.35 -9.83 -55.38
C PHE A 238 16.14 -10.76 -55.51
N ALA A 239 15.22 -10.71 -54.55
CA ALA A 239 14.01 -11.53 -54.55
C ALA A 239 13.13 -11.23 -55.77
N ALA A 240 12.93 -9.95 -56.09
CA ALA A 240 12.19 -9.53 -57.28
C ALA A 240 12.86 -10.00 -58.58
N LYS A 241 14.19 -9.88 -58.68
CA LYS A 241 14.95 -10.35 -59.85
C LYS A 241 14.85 -11.86 -60.07
N HIS A 242 14.81 -12.64 -58.99
CA HIS A 242 14.81 -14.10 -59.04
C HIS A 242 13.42 -14.72 -58.81
N ASN A 243 12.36 -13.92 -58.77
CA ASN A 243 10.97 -14.33 -58.48
C ASN A 243 10.84 -15.14 -57.18
N ILE A 244 11.59 -14.75 -56.14
CA ILE A 244 11.53 -15.38 -54.82
C ILE A 244 10.41 -14.73 -54.03
N THR A 245 9.39 -15.52 -53.69
CA THR A 245 8.27 -15.11 -52.86
C THR A 245 8.06 -16.10 -51.71
N ALA A 246 7.47 -15.62 -50.61
CA ALA A 246 7.02 -16.49 -49.53
C ALA A 246 5.77 -17.24 -49.97
N GLU A 247 5.69 -18.53 -49.66
CA GLU A 247 4.46 -19.29 -49.88
C GLU A 247 3.47 -19.01 -48.75
N VAL A 248 2.34 -18.43 -49.11
CA VAL A 248 1.34 -17.93 -48.16
C VAL A 248 -0.05 -18.42 -48.50
N GLU A 249 -0.87 -18.59 -47.47
CA GLU A 249 -2.32 -18.75 -47.60
C GLU A 249 -2.96 -17.41 -47.24
N VAL A 250 -3.46 -16.69 -48.25
CA VAL A 250 -4.17 -15.42 -48.02
C VAL A 250 -5.58 -15.74 -47.52
N ILE A 251 -5.92 -15.20 -46.36
CA ILE A 251 -7.20 -15.44 -45.68
C ILE A 251 -7.90 -14.11 -45.41
N PRO A 252 -9.23 -14.01 -45.56
CA PRO A 252 -9.98 -12.83 -45.14
C PRO A 252 -10.04 -12.74 -43.61
N MET A 253 -10.20 -11.53 -43.06
CA MET A 253 -10.27 -11.30 -41.60
C MET A 253 -11.32 -12.17 -40.89
N ASN A 254 -12.47 -12.44 -41.51
CA ASN A 254 -13.53 -13.27 -40.92
C ASN A 254 -13.17 -14.77 -40.84
N TYR A 255 -12.12 -15.22 -41.54
CA TYR A 255 -11.61 -16.59 -41.50
C TYR A 255 -10.58 -16.79 -40.38
N ILE A 256 -10.25 -15.75 -39.61
CA ILE A 256 -9.16 -15.78 -38.64
C ILE A 256 -9.33 -16.86 -37.56
N ASN A 257 -10.56 -17.09 -37.07
CA ASN A 257 -10.84 -18.16 -36.10
C ASN A 257 -10.55 -19.54 -36.69
N THR A 258 -11.00 -19.78 -37.93
CA THR A 258 -10.73 -21.03 -38.65
C THR A 258 -9.24 -21.19 -38.94
N ALA A 259 -8.54 -20.12 -39.31
CA ALA A 259 -7.10 -20.14 -39.50
C ALA A 259 -6.33 -20.45 -38.21
N MET A 260 -6.78 -19.95 -37.06
CA MET A 260 -6.21 -20.27 -35.75
C MET A 260 -6.39 -21.75 -35.39
N GLU A 261 -7.57 -22.33 -35.67
CA GLU A 261 -7.81 -23.77 -35.50
C GLU A 261 -6.92 -24.63 -36.42
N ARG A 262 -6.78 -24.21 -37.69
CA ARG A 262 -5.90 -24.87 -38.66
C ARG A 262 -4.44 -24.78 -38.23
N LEU A 263 -3.99 -23.61 -37.77
CA LEU A 263 -2.64 -23.43 -37.23
C LEU A 263 -2.38 -24.35 -36.02
N ALA A 264 -3.33 -24.46 -35.09
CA ALA A 264 -3.23 -25.35 -33.93
C ALA A 264 -3.12 -26.84 -34.32
N LYS A 265 -3.76 -27.23 -35.43
CA LYS A 265 -3.67 -28.58 -36.02
C LYS A 265 -2.41 -28.78 -36.87
N ALA A 266 -1.52 -27.78 -36.94
CA ALA A 266 -0.41 -27.71 -37.89
C ALA A 266 -0.86 -27.86 -39.37
N ASP A 267 -2.11 -27.50 -39.66
CA ASP A 267 -2.77 -27.49 -40.97
C ASP A 267 -2.59 -26.12 -41.65
N VAL A 268 -1.36 -25.65 -41.71
CA VAL A 268 -0.95 -24.48 -42.49
C VAL A 268 0.26 -24.87 -43.32
N LYS A 269 0.29 -24.50 -44.60
CA LYS A 269 1.39 -24.88 -45.48
C LYS A 269 2.72 -24.30 -44.98
N TYR A 270 2.77 -22.97 -44.83
CA TYR A 270 3.94 -22.26 -44.30
C TYR A 270 3.57 -21.03 -43.47
N ARG A 271 2.63 -20.19 -43.96
CA ARG A 271 2.22 -18.94 -43.32
C ARG A 271 0.82 -18.52 -43.80
N PHE A 272 -0.01 -18.00 -42.90
CA PHE A 272 -1.24 -17.28 -43.26
C PHE A 272 -0.95 -15.78 -43.43
N VAL A 273 -1.55 -15.15 -44.43
CA VAL A 273 -1.53 -13.69 -44.63
C VAL A 273 -2.96 -13.19 -44.58
N ILE A 274 -3.25 -12.23 -43.69
CA ILE A 274 -4.62 -11.73 -43.50
C ILE A 274 -4.86 -10.56 -44.45
N ASP A 275 -5.87 -10.68 -45.30
CA ASP A 275 -6.40 -9.58 -46.10
C ASP A 275 -7.41 -8.78 -45.27
N VAL A 276 -7.04 -7.55 -44.93
CA VAL A 276 -7.84 -6.60 -44.13
C VAL A 276 -8.69 -5.67 -45.04
N GLY A 277 -8.50 -5.74 -46.37
CA GLY A 277 -8.94 -4.73 -47.32
C GLY A 277 -10.39 -4.81 -47.85
N ASN A 278 -11.22 -5.78 -47.46
CA ASN A 278 -12.57 -5.93 -48.01
C ASN A 278 -13.69 -5.73 -46.98
N ARG A 279 -14.50 -4.67 -47.23
CA ARG A 279 -15.52 -4.07 -46.37
C ARG A 279 -16.73 -4.97 -46.07
N CYS A 280 -17.22 -4.81 -44.84
CA CYS A 280 -18.53 -5.19 -44.33
C CYS A 280 -19.68 -4.90 -45.31
N LEU A 281 -20.37 -5.94 -45.80
CA LEU A 281 -21.71 -5.85 -46.36
C LEU A 281 -22.49 -7.13 -46.06
N GLY A 282 -23.39 -7.05 -45.06
CA GLY A 282 -24.69 -7.71 -45.05
C GLY A 282 -24.81 -9.13 -44.48
N THR A 283 -25.33 -9.24 -43.25
CA THR A 283 -26.16 -10.39 -42.82
C THR A 283 -27.28 -9.94 -41.88
N SER A 284 -28.33 -9.37 -42.47
CA SER A 284 -29.68 -9.45 -41.94
C SER A 284 -30.25 -10.82 -42.29
N LEU A 285 -30.24 -11.80 -41.38
CA LEU A 285 -31.09 -13.00 -41.39
C LEU A 285 -30.78 -13.86 -40.16
N LEU A 286 -31.72 -13.86 -39.21
CA LEU A 286 -32.15 -14.95 -38.31
C LEU A 286 -32.66 -14.37 -36.98
N ARG A 287 -33.86 -13.77 -37.06
CA ARG A 287 -34.82 -13.72 -35.94
C ARG A 287 -35.76 -14.91 -36.11
N SER A 288 -35.70 -15.89 -35.20
CA SER A 288 -36.88 -16.58 -34.64
C SER A 288 -36.45 -17.79 -33.79
N GLU A 289 -37.24 -18.03 -32.74
CA GLU A 289 -37.34 -19.27 -31.94
C GLU A 289 -36.37 -19.41 -30.75
N ARG A 290 -36.78 -18.98 -29.55
CA ARG A 290 -37.72 -19.68 -28.64
C ARG A 290 -37.61 -19.13 -27.22
N SER A 291 -38.77 -18.77 -26.69
CA SER A 291 -39.07 -18.45 -25.30
C SER A 291 -39.39 -19.71 -24.48
N HIS A 292 -39.13 -19.62 -23.18
CA HIS A 292 -39.58 -20.46 -22.05
C HIS A 292 -38.82 -21.76 -21.75
N GLU A 293 -38.04 -21.73 -20.66
CA GLU A 293 -38.30 -22.56 -19.47
C GLU A 293 -37.53 -22.02 -18.25
N ASN A 294 -38.21 -22.00 -17.09
CA ASN A 294 -37.70 -21.61 -15.78
C ASN A 294 -36.84 -22.75 -15.19
N GLN A 295 -35.77 -22.43 -14.45
CA GLN A 295 -35.65 -22.68 -12.99
C GLN A 295 -34.20 -22.56 -12.50
N ASN A 296 -34.03 -21.76 -11.45
CA ASN A 296 -33.06 -21.84 -10.36
C ASN A 296 -31.87 -22.80 -10.52
N THR A 297 -30.68 -22.24 -10.71
CA THR A 297 -29.49 -22.60 -9.92
C THR A 297 -28.55 -21.39 -9.89
N ASP A 298 -28.26 -20.92 -8.67
CA ASP A 298 -27.10 -20.08 -8.41
C ASP A 298 -25.83 -20.88 -8.70
N ALA A 299 -24.98 -20.41 -9.63
CA ALA A 299 -23.52 -20.46 -9.57
C ALA A 299 -22.89 -20.08 -10.93
N ARG A 300 -22.06 -19.02 -10.92
CA ARG A 300 -20.86 -18.82 -11.74
C ARG A 300 -20.78 -19.66 -13.04
N SER A 301 -21.22 -19.12 -14.17
CA SER A 301 -20.93 -19.72 -15.48
C SER A 301 -19.66 -19.08 -16.07
N GLY A 302 -18.50 -19.66 -15.76
CA GLY A 302 -17.35 -19.55 -16.64
C GLY A 302 -17.59 -20.34 -17.94
N SER A 303 -16.69 -20.28 -18.91
CA SER A 303 -16.80 -20.98 -20.20
C SER A 303 -16.68 -22.49 -20.13
N SER A 304 -16.20 -22.99 -18.99
CA SER A 304 -15.86 -24.39 -18.75
C SER A 304 -17.05 -25.38 -18.89
N PRO A 305 -18.27 -25.12 -18.36
CA PRO A 305 -19.40 -26.03 -18.53
C PRO A 305 -19.81 -26.22 -19.99
N SER A 306 -19.85 -25.13 -20.77
CA SER A 306 -20.25 -25.17 -22.18
C SER A 306 -19.22 -25.91 -23.04
N LEU A 307 -17.91 -25.69 -22.83
CA LEU A 307 -16.84 -26.41 -23.53
C LEU A 307 -16.77 -27.89 -23.15
N CYS A 308 -16.92 -28.22 -21.86
CA CYS A 308 -17.00 -29.60 -21.38
C CYS A 308 -18.21 -30.33 -21.97
N GLU A 309 -19.38 -29.69 -22.05
CA GLU A 309 -20.57 -30.25 -22.69
C GLU A 309 -20.39 -30.42 -24.21
N LEU A 310 -19.73 -29.48 -24.89
CA LEU A 310 -19.47 -29.55 -26.32
C LEU A 310 -18.50 -30.71 -26.66
N LEU A 311 -17.47 -30.90 -25.84
CA LEU A 311 -16.56 -32.06 -25.90
C LEU A 311 -17.31 -33.38 -25.65
N GLN A 312 -18.22 -33.41 -24.66
CA GLN A 312 -18.93 -34.62 -24.28
C GLN A 312 -20.06 -35.02 -25.26
N ASN A 313 -20.76 -34.04 -25.84
CA ASN A 313 -21.94 -34.26 -26.68
C ASN A 313 -21.63 -34.41 -28.18
N ASN A 314 -20.69 -33.62 -28.72
CA ASN A 314 -20.41 -33.58 -30.16
C ASN A 314 -19.17 -34.38 -30.59
N PHE A 315 -18.26 -34.70 -29.65
CA PHE A 315 -17.01 -35.44 -29.92
C PHE A 315 -16.95 -36.76 -29.15
N ARG A 316 -18.00 -37.58 -29.23
CA ARG A 316 -18.13 -38.84 -28.47
C ARG A 316 -16.98 -39.84 -28.70
N ASP A 317 -16.32 -39.80 -29.86
CA ASP A 317 -15.15 -40.66 -30.17
C ASP A 317 -13.87 -40.21 -29.42
N TRP A 318 -13.83 -38.97 -28.93
CA TRP A 318 -12.71 -38.38 -28.18
C TRP A 318 -12.85 -38.50 -26.67
N ASN A 319 -13.95 -39.09 -26.17
CA ASN A 319 -14.13 -39.48 -24.76
C ASN A 319 -13.07 -40.49 -24.26
N SER A 320 -12.14 -40.92 -25.11
CA SER A 320 -11.01 -41.80 -24.78
C SER A 320 -9.65 -41.09 -24.74
N CYS A 321 -9.58 -39.79 -25.05
CA CYS A 321 -8.31 -39.06 -25.18
C CYS A 321 -8.09 -38.09 -24.02
N SER A 322 -7.41 -38.55 -22.95
CA SER A 322 -7.07 -37.74 -21.77
C SER A 322 -6.26 -36.47 -22.11
N ILE A 323 -5.54 -36.46 -23.23
CA ILE A 323 -4.63 -35.39 -23.66
C ILE A 323 -5.38 -34.09 -23.98
N ALA A 324 -6.55 -34.18 -24.64
CA ALA A 324 -7.32 -32.98 -25.02
C ALA A 324 -7.90 -32.26 -23.79
N TRP A 325 -8.39 -33.05 -22.83
CA TRP A 325 -8.88 -32.54 -21.55
C TRP A 325 -7.74 -31.96 -20.69
N ASP A 326 -6.59 -32.63 -20.65
CA ASP A 326 -5.40 -32.14 -19.94
C ASP A 326 -4.87 -30.81 -20.51
N MET A 327 -4.81 -30.68 -21.84
CA MET A 327 -4.42 -29.43 -22.50
C MET A 327 -5.40 -28.29 -22.21
N LEU A 328 -6.70 -28.57 -22.21
CA LEU A 328 -7.73 -27.58 -21.88
C LEU A 328 -7.56 -27.07 -20.44
N ALA A 329 -7.35 -27.99 -19.49
CA ALA A 329 -7.06 -27.62 -18.10
C ALA A 329 -5.77 -26.78 -17.99
N ASN A 330 -4.67 -27.18 -18.65
CA ASN A 330 -3.38 -26.47 -18.61
C ASN A 330 -3.47 -25.05 -19.20
N VAL A 331 -4.23 -24.87 -20.28
CA VAL A 331 -4.44 -23.55 -20.88
C VAL A 331 -5.22 -22.63 -19.94
N TYR A 332 -6.30 -23.11 -19.33
CA TYR A 332 -7.04 -22.33 -18.34
C TYR A 332 -6.16 -21.95 -17.14
N VAL A 333 -5.33 -22.89 -16.70
CA VAL A 333 -4.34 -22.64 -15.64
C VAL A 333 -3.39 -21.52 -16.01
N ARG A 334 -2.73 -21.59 -17.18
CA ARG A 334 -1.73 -20.58 -17.61
C ARG A 334 -2.31 -19.19 -17.86
N LEU A 335 -3.61 -19.11 -18.12
CA LEU A 335 -4.35 -17.86 -18.26
C LEU A 335 -4.88 -17.32 -16.92
N GLU A 336 -4.50 -17.93 -15.79
CA GLU A 336 -4.97 -17.60 -14.44
C GLU A 336 -6.50 -17.76 -14.28
N MET A 337 -7.14 -18.56 -15.14
CA MET A 337 -8.57 -18.90 -15.09
C MET A 337 -8.79 -20.15 -14.20
N ILE A 338 -8.53 -19.97 -12.91
CA ILE A 338 -8.44 -21.06 -11.93
C ILE A 338 -9.77 -21.82 -11.78
N HIS A 339 -10.90 -21.11 -11.72
CA HIS A 339 -12.21 -21.75 -11.54
C HIS A 339 -12.62 -22.62 -12.74
N ASP A 340 -12.33 -22.16 -13.95
CA ASP A 340 -12.60 -22.91 -15.17
C ASP A 340 -11.70 -24.14 -15.28
N ALA A 341 -10.42 -24.01 -14.91
CA ALA A 341 -9.48 -25.13 -14.84
C ALA A 341 -9.93 -26.21 -13.84
N LEU A 342 -10.34 -25.81 -12.62
CA LEU A 342 -10.84 -26.73 -11.60
C LEU A 342 -12.11 -27.45 -12.04
N TYR A 343 -13.00 -26.79 -12.80
CA TYR A 343 -14.18 -27.44 -13.36
C TYR A 343 -13.82 -28.47 -14.43
N VAL A 344 -12.84 -28.18 -15.30
CA VAL A 344 -12.35 -29.16 -16.29
C VAL A 344 -11.75 -30.38 -15.61
N LEU A 345 -10.93 -30.18 -14.56
CA LEU A 345 -10.35 -31.27 -13.78
C LEU A 345 -11.42 -32.13 -13.09
N SER A 346 -12.43 -31.51 -12.47
CA SER A 346 -13.57 -32.23 -11.87
C SER A 346 -14.34 -33.06 -12.91
N LYS A 347 -14.47 -32.55 -14.14
CA LYS A 347 -15.07 -33.31 -15.24
C LYS A 347 -14.19 -34.45 -15.72
N MET A 348 -12.88 -34.26 -15.81
CA MET A 348 -11.92 -35.33 -16.13
C MET A 348 -12.03 -36.49 -15.14
N ASP A 349 -12.14 -36.19 -13.85
CA ASP A 349 -12.35 -37.20 -12.80
C ASP A 349 -13.67 -37.95 -12.96
N SER A 350 -14.77 -37.25 -13.27
CA SER A 350 -16.06 -37.88 -13.54
C SER A 350 -16.06 -38.80 -14.76
N LEU A 351 -15.10 -38.59 -15.68
CA LEU A 351 -14.86 -39.39 -16.89
C LEU A 351 -13.73 -40.41 -16.69
N ASN A 352 -13.18 -40.54 -15.47
CA ASN A 352 -12.10 -41.46 -15.11
C ASN A 352 -10.79 -41.22 -15.89
N MET A 353 -10.48 -39.95 -16.19
CA MET A 353 -9.29 -39.50 -16.92
C MET A 353 -8.27 -38.84 -15.98
N GLN A 354 -6.97 -39.05 -16.21
CA GLN A 354 -5.91 -38.42 -15.43
C GLN A 354 -5.28 -37.23 -16.15
N ALA A 355 -5.15 -36.11 -15.45
CA ALA A 355 -4.36 -34.95 -15.90
C ALA A 355 -2.86 -35.16 -15.70
N SER A 356 -2.05 -34.43 -16.47
CA SER A 356 -0.59 -34.50 -16.42
C SER A 356 -0.01 -33.73 -15.24
N VAL A 357 1.19 -34.14 -14.81
CA VAL A 357 1.97 -33.46 -13.76
C VAL A 357 2.17 -31.98 -14.10
N SER A 358 2.36 -31.63 -15.38
CA SER A 358 2.60 -30.25 -15.80
C SER A 358 1.40 -29.32 -15.62
N THR A 359 0.19 -29.86 -15.80
CA THR A 359 -1.08 -29.15 -15.62
C THR A 359 -1.30 -28.88 -14.14
N TYR A 360 -1.07 -29.90 -13.31
CA TYR A 360 -1.12 -29.77 -11.86
C TYR A 360 -0.05 -28.82 -11.31
N ASP A 361 1.21 -28.92 -11.75
CA ASP A 361 2.31 -28.05 -11.30
C ASP A 361 2.02 -26.58 -11.64
N SER A 362 1.52 -26.31 -12.85
CA SER A 362 1.13 -24.95 -13.26
C SER A 362 -0.04 -24.42 -12.42
N LEU A 363 -1.00 -25.28 -12.07
CA LEU A 363 -2.17 -24.92 -11.26
C LEU A 363 -1.72 -24.60 -9.83
N MET A 364 -0.89 -25.46 -9.25
CA MET A 364 -0.32 -25.25 -7.92
C MET A 364 0.56 -24.00 -7.87
N TYR A 365 1.34 -23.72 -8.91
CA TYR A 365 2.17 -22.50 -8.95
C TYR A 365 1.31 -21.23 -8.94
N ASN A 366 0.21 -21.19 -9.69
CA ASN A 366 -0.70 -20.05 -9.70
C ASN A 366 -1.49 -19.93 -8.38
N LEU A 367 -1.75 -21.06 -7.73
CA LEU A 367 -2.44 -21.13 -6.45
C LEU A 367 -1.54 -21.03 -5.22
N ARG A 368 -0.21 -20.89 -5.37
CA ARG A 368 0.80 -20.91 -4.29
C ARG A 368 0.54 -19.98 -3.09
N HIS A 369 -0.38 -19.04 -3.21
CA HIS A 369 -0.77 -18.12 -2.13
C HIS A 369 -2.08 -18.52 -1.42
N THR A 370 -2.65 -19.69 -1.73
CA THR A 370 -3.98 -20.14 -1.28
C THR A 370 -3.93 -21.55 -0.69
N ASP A 371 -4.80 -21.82 0.30
CA ASP A 371 -4.88 -23.12 0.97
C ASP A 371 -5.29 -24.28 0.03
N MET A 372 -5.92 -23.94 -1.11
CA MET A 372 -6.39 -24.90 -2.12
C MET A 372 -5.27 -25.75 -2.73
N VAL A 373 -4.01 -25.30 -2.68
CA VAL A 373 -2.85 -26.06 -3.19
C VAL A 373 -2.69 -27.39 -2.47
N TRP A 374 -2.99 -27.44 -1.17
CA TRP A 374 -2.82 -28.66 -0.38
C TRP A 374 -3.84 -29.74 -0.75
N ASP A 375 -5.06 -29.34 -1.10
CA ASP A 375 -6.10 -30.29 -1.53
C ASP A 375 -5.82 -30.84 -2.93
N ILE A 376 -5.32 -29.99 -3.83
CA ILE A 376 -4.83 -30.42 -5.16
C ILE A 376 -3.66 -31.41 -5.01
N TYR A 377 -2.74 -31.19 -4.08
CA TYR A 377 -1.65 -32.14 -3.83
C TYR A 377 -2.15 -33.52 -3.33
N LYS A 378 -3.15 -33.54 -2.44
CA LYS A 378 -3.76 -34.82 -2.01
C LYS A 378 -4.45 -35.53 -3.16
N GLU A 379 -5.08 -34.79 -4.05
CA GLU A 379 -5.73 -35.29 -5.26
C GLU A 379 -4.70 -35.94 -6.19
N ILE A 380 -3.58 -35.27 -6.48
CA ILE A 380 -2.45 -35.83 -7.25
C ILE A 380 -1.96 -37.16 -6.63
N ARG A 381 -1.84 -37.21 -5.30
CA ARG A 381 -1.40 -38.40 -4.56
C ARG A 381 -2.41 -39.54 -4.63
N ALA A 382 -3.71 -39.23 -4.57
CA ALA A 382 -4.80 -40.20 -4.69
C ALA A 382 -4.92 -40.77 -6.11
N CYS A 383 -4.63 -39.95 -7.14
CA CYS A 383 -4.63 -40.37 -8.54
C CYS A 383 -3.39 -41.21 -8.94
N GLY A 384 -2.39 -41.34 -8.07
CA GLY A 384 -1.20 -42.18 -8.31
C GLY A 384 -0.22 -41.62 -9.36
N VAL A 385 -0.29 -40.32 -9.65
CA VAL A 385 0.58 -39.64 -10.62
C VAL A 385 1.99 -39.45 -10.02
N SER A 386 3.05 -39.65 -10.82
CA SER A 386 4.44 -39.53 -10.34
C SER A 386 4.84 -38.08 -10.11
N HIS A 387 5.11 -37.70 -8.85
CA HIS A 387 5.58 -36.37 -8.47
C HIS A 387 6.92 -36.02 -9.12
N SER A 388 7.05 -34.77 -9.58
CA SER A 388 8.32 -34.22 -10.06
C SER A 388 9.06 -33.49 -8.92
N GLU A 389 10.35 -33.23 -9.12
CA GLU A 389 11.12 -32.35 -8.21
C GLU A 389 10.50 -30.95 -8.13
N TYR A 390 10.02 -30.43 -9.25
CA TYR A 390 9.36 -29.13 -9.37
C TYR A 390 8.02 -29.06 -8.59
N THR A 391 7.27 -30.17 -8.55
CA THR A 391 6.05 -30.31 -7.75
C THR A 391 6.33 -30.06 -6.26
N TYR A 392 7.40 -30.65 -5.73
CA TYR A 392 7.81 -30.48 -4.35
C TYR A 392 8.28 -29.04 -4.06
N ASP A 393 9.04 -28.44 -4.98
CA ASP A 393 9.51 -27.06 -4.84
C ASP A 393 8.36 -26.05 -4.76
N ILE A 394 7.34 -26.19 -5.61
CA ILE A 394 6.14 -25.33 -5.59
C ILE A 394 5.38 -25.48 -4.27
N LEU A 395 5.23 -26.71 -3.77
CA LEU A 395 4.54 -26.98 -2.52
C LEU A 395 5.30 -26.44 -1.31
N ILE A 396 6.62 -26.61 -1.28
CA ILE A 396 7.46 -26.03 -0.23
C ILE A 396 7.38 -24.50 -0.27
N ASP A 397 7.49 -23.86 -1.44
CA ASP A 397 7.33 -22.41 -1.60
C ASP A 397 5.96 -21.93 -1.11
N SER A 398 4.90 -22.63 -1.51
CA SER A 398 3.51 -22.34 -1.11
C SER A 398 3.32 -22.43 0.40
N LEU A 399 3.76 -23.53 1.03
CA LEU A 399 3.65 -23.74 2.48
C LEU A 399 4.48 -22.70 3.26
N CYS A 400 5.67 -22.38 2.76
CA CYS A 400 6.51 -21.32 3.34
C CYS A 400 5.80 -19.95 3.27
N LYS A 401 5.17 -19.60 2.15
CA LYS A 401 4.40 -18.35 1.99
C LYS A 401 3.16 -18.29 2.87
N GLN A 402 2.55 -19.45 3.15
CA GLN A 402 1.41 -19.59 4.08
C GLN A 402 1.82 -19.69 5.55
N GLN A 403 3.12 -19.56 5.86
CA GLN A 403 3.70 -19.72 7.22
C GLN A 403 3.48 -21.10 7.84
N ARG A 404 3.19 -22.14 7.05
CA ARG A 404 3.03 -23.54 7.49
C ARG A 404 4.35 -24.30 7.43
N LEU A 405 5.34 -23.82 8.18
CA LEU A 405 6.75 -24.26 8.05
C LEU A 405 6.98 -25.71 8.48
N GLN A 406 6.25 -26.21 9.48
CA GLN A 406 6.38 -27.60 9.92
C GLN A 406 5.95 -28.58 8.83
N ASP A 407 4.88 -28.24 8.11
CA ASP A 407 4.41 -29.03 6.98
C ASP A 407 5.43 -29.00 5.84
N ALA A 408 6.06 -27.84 5.58
CA ALA A 408 7.14 -27.72 4.59
C ALA A 408 8.37 -28.58 4.95
N ILE A 409 8.79 -28.60 6.22
CA ILE A 409 9.92 -29.42 6.69
C ILE A 409 9.60 -30.91 6.59
N SER A 410 8.40 -31.33 7.01
CA SER A 410 7.98 -32.74 6.88
C SER A 410 7.92 -33.19 5.42
N LEU A 411 7.42 -32.33 4.52
CA LEU A 411 7.39 -32.60 3.09
C LEU A 411 8.80 -32.73 2.50
N PHE A 412 9.75 -31.92 2.97
CA PHE A 412 11.15 -32.01 2.60
C PHE A 412 11.81 -33.30 3.11
N GLN A 413 11.50 -33.74 4.33
CA GLN A 413 11.97 -35.03 4.87
C GLN A 413 11.38 -36.22 4.10
N ASP A 414 10.09 -36.14 3.73
CA ASP A 414 9.41 -37.13 2.90
C ASP A 414 10.08 -37.24 1.51
N MET A 415 10.48 -36.11 0.92
CA MET A 415 11.25 -36.07 -0.33
C MET A 415 12.61 -36.76 -0.18
N GLN A 416 13.32 -36.52 0.93
CA GLN A 416 14.60 -37.18 1.22
C GLN A 416 14.49 -38.70 1.41
N GLY A 417 13.36 -39.18 1.97
CA GLY A 417 13.10 -40.60 2.18
C GLY A 417 12.84 -41.39 0.88
N GLN A 418 12.43 -40.72 -0.19
CA GLN A 418 12.13 -41.34 -1.47
C GLN A 418 13.37 -41.45 -2.36
N LYS A 419 13.95 -42.65 -2.49
CA LYS A 419 15.19 -42.91 -3.28
C LYS A 419 15.17 -42.45 -4.75
N LYS A 420 14.01 -42.08 -5.33
CA LYS A 420 13.85 -41.67 -6.73
C LYS A 420 13.97 -40.16 -6.97
N ILE A 421 13.79 -39.31 -5.96
CA ILE A 421 13.77 -37.84 -6.10
C ILE A 421 14.85 -37.27 -5.19
N LYS A 422 15.81 -36.52 -5.73
CA LYS A 422 16.88 -35.89 -4.96
C LYS A 422 16.62 -34.39 -4.87
N PRO A 423 16.79 -33.74 -3.71
CA PRO A 423 16.67 -32.29 -3.61
C PRO A 423 17.79 -31.59 -4.39
N CYS A 424 17.47 -30.48 -5.07
CA CYS A 424 18.46 -29.59 -5.67
C CYS A 424 18.68 -28.31 -4.85
N ILE A 425 19.62 -27.48 -5.32
CA ILE A 425 19.96 -26.18 -4.75
C ILE A 425 18.70 -25.29 -4.59
N ILE A 426 17.77 -25.33 -5.54
CA ILE A 426 16.53 -24.52 -5.51
C ILE A 426 15.64 -24.95 -4.35
N THR A 427 15.43 -26.27 -4.15
CA THR A 427 14.65 -26.81 -3.02
C THR A 427 15.20 -26.31 -1.67
N PHE A 428 16.51 -26.41 -1.48
CA PHE A 428 17.19 -25.93 -0.27
C PHE A 428 17.02 -24.41 -0.11
N ASN A 429 17.22 -23.63 -1.17
CA ASN A 429 17.11 -22.17 -1.17
C ASN A 429 15.69 -21.68 -0.86
N THR A 430 14.67 -22.32 -1.43
CA THR A 430 13.25 -22.02 -1.17
C THR A 430 12.89 -22.26 0.29
N LEU A 431 13.29 -23.42 0.85
CA LEU A 431 13.06 -23.73 2.26
C LEU A 431 13.82 -22.78 3.18
N MET A 432 15.09 -22.49 2.90
CA MET A 432 15.88 -21.51 3.66
C MET A 432 15.25 -20.13 3.63
N SER A 433 14.79 -19.65 2.47
CA SER A 433 14.11 -18.35 2.33
C SER A 433 12.82 -18.30 3.15
N GLY A 434 12.00 -19.36 3.10
CA GLY A 434 10.79 -19.48 3.91
C GLY A 434 11.06 -19.46 5.41
N LEU A 435 12.06 -20.22 5.87
CA LEU A 435 12.49 -20.25 7.28
C LEU A 435 13.05 -18.90 7.75
N CYS A 436 13.85 -18.24 6.92
CA CYS A 436 14.41 -16.92 7.20
C CYS A 436 13.30 -15.86 7.33
N ASN A 437 12.33 -15.84 6.42
CA ASN A 437 11.21 -14.89 6.47
C ASN A 437 10.30 -15.10 7.70
N ALA A 438 10.31 -16.29 8.27
CA ALA A 438 9.61 -16.60 9.51
C ALA A 438 10.43 -16.39 10.79
N GLY A 439 11.70 -15.96 10.66
CA GLY A 439 12.60 -15.73 11.79
C GLY A 439 13.26 -16.99 12.38
N LEU A 440 13.12 -18.17 11.74
CA LEU A 440 13.73 -19.43 12.19
C LEU A 440 15.12 -19.64 11.55
N VAL A 441 16.02 -18.68 11.76
CA VAL A 441 17.30 -18.63 11.03
C VAL A 441 18.26 -19.76 11.42
N GLU A 442 18.31 -20.16 12.69
CA GLU A 442 19.13 -21.30 13.15
C GLU A 442 18.78 -22.60 12.41
N VAL A 443 17.49 -22.80 12.11
CA VAL A 443 17.03 -23.96 11.34
C VAL A 443 17.48 -23.84 9.90
N ALA A 444 17.45 -22.64 9.31
CA ALA A 444 17.94 -22.40 7.95
C ALA A 444 19.46 -22.68 7.82
N GLU A 445 20.28 -22.34 8.82
CA GLU A 445 21.71 -22.69 8.84
C GLU A 445 21.94 -24.21 8.91
N SER A 446 21.10 -24.93 9.65
CA SER A 446 21.11 -26.40 9.67
C SER A 446 20.78 -26.97 8.28
N ILE A 447 19.85 -26.35 7.55
CA ILE A 447 19.49 -26.73 6.18
C ILE A 447 20.67 -26.49 5.20
N LEU A 448 21.45 -25.41 5.35
CA LEU A 448 22.70 -25.22 4.59
C LEU A 448 23.74 -26.30 4.89
N SER A 449 23.88 -26.66 6.16
CA SER A 449 24.78 -27.74 6.58
C SER A 449 24.35 -29.09 5.99
N GLN A 450 23.04 -29.33 5.85
CA GLN A 450 22.52 -30.50 5.15
C GLN A 450 22.81 -30.45 3.65
N MET A 451 22.69 -29.28 3.00
CA MET A 451 23.01 -29.10 1.58
C MET A 451 24.45 -29.55 1.26
N LEU A 452 25.41 -29.16 2.09
CA LEU A 452 26.81 -29.58 1.99
C LEU A 452 26.99 -31.10 2.18
N LYS A 453 26.26 -31.71 3.13
CA LYS A 453 26.29 -33.17 3.34
C LYS A 453 25.76 -33.97 2.14
N TYR A 454 24.83 -33.38 1.39
CA TYR A 454 24.32 -33.96 0.14
C TYR A 454 25.28 -33.77 -1.06
N GLY A 455 26.42 -33.11 -0.86
CA GLY A 455 27.41 -32.85 -1.90
C GLY A 455 27.02 -31.70 -2.84
N LEU A 456 26.07 -30.85 -2.44
CA LEU A 456 25.69 -29.64 -3.16
C LEU A 456 26.49 -28.46 -2.61
N HIS A 457 27.08 -27.66 -3.49
CA HIS A 457 27.81 -26.45 -3.10
C HIS A 457 26.86 -25.25 -3.09
N PRO A 458 26.79 -24.49 -1.98
CA PRO A 458 26.03 -23.24 -1.92
C PRO A 458 26.47 -22.28 -3.01
N ASP A 459 25.49 -21.67 -3.68
CA ASP A 459 25.75 -20.61 -4.63
C ASP A 459 25.63 -19.24 -3.96
N ARG A 460 25.84 -18.18 -4.75
CA ARG A 460 25.69 -16.80 -4.25
C ARG A 460 24.29 -16.52 -3.70
N TYR A 461 23.25 -17.13 -4.26
CA TYR A 461 21.87 -16.94 -3.82
C TYR A 461 21.62 -17.64 -2.47
N SER A 462 22.17 -18.84 -2.27
CA SER A 462 22.13 -19.57 -0.99
C SER A 462 22.70 -18.73 0.14
N TYR A 463 23.92 -18.19 -0.03
CA TYR A 463 24.55 -17.32 0.95
C TYR A 463 23.76 -16.02 1.19
N ASN A 464 23.36 -15.33 0.12
CA ASN A 464 22.59 -14.09 0.23
C ASN A 464 21.24 -14.30 0.97
N THR A 465 20.58 -15.44 0.77
CA THR A 465 19.31 -15.77 1.45
C THR A 465 19.49 -15.87 2.96
N LEU A 466 20.55 -16.55 3.41
CA LEU A 466 20.85 -16.67 4.83
C LEU A 466 21.36 -15.38 5.45
N ILE A 467 22.27 -14.66 4.76
CA ILE A 467 22.73 -13.34 5.21
C ILE A 467 21.53 -12.40 5.38
N HIS A 468 20.58 -12.42 4.44
CA HIS A 468 19.34 -11.66 4.56
C HIS A 468 18.49 -12.11 5.76
N GLY A 469 18.32 -13.42 5.97
CA GLY A 469 17.62 -13.95 7.14
C GLY A 469 18.24 -13.52 8.47
N LEU A 470 19.56 -13.66 8.61
CA LEU A 470 20.32 -13.21 9.79
C LEU A 470 20.17 -11.70 10.01
N CYS A 471 20.21 -10.90 8.95
CA CYS A 471 19.97 -9.46 9.02
C CYS A 471 18.55 -9.12 9.51
N VAL A 472 17.53 -9.84 9.06
CA VAL A 472 16.13 -9.65 9.49
C VAL A 472 15.92 -10.09 10.94
N ALA A 473 16.59 -11.17 11.38
CA ALA A 473 16.56 -11.62 12.77
C ALA A 473 17.36 -10.72 13.72
N GLY A 474 18.20 -9.82 13.19
CA GLY A 474 19.03 -8.90 13.96
C GLY A 474 20.41 -9.44 14.35
N SER A 475 20.79 -10.64 13.90
CA SER A 475 22.09 -11.28 14.14
C SER A 475 23.17 -10.79 13.16
N MET A 476 23.54 -9.51 13.24
CA MET A 476 24.45 -8.90 12.26
C MET A 476 25.88 -9.46 12.30
N GLU A 477 26.38 -9.86 13.47
CA GLU A 477 27.73 -10.42 13.61
C GLU A 477 27.87 -11.76 12.88
N GLU A 478 26.85 -12.62 12.97
CA GLU A 478 26.78 -13.89 12.25
C GLU A 478 26.64 -13.65 10.74
N ALA A 479 25.85 -12.66 10.32
CA ALA A 479 25.70 -12.29 8.92
C ALA A 479 27.04 -11.85 8.29
N LEU A 480 27.85 -11.08 9.02
CA LEU A 480 29.19 -10.68 8.57
C LEU A 480 30.15 -11.87 8.50
N LYS A 481 30.15 -12.73 9.53
CA LYS A 481 30.97 -13.94 9.53
C LYS A 481 30.64 -14.85 8.34
N LEU A 482 29.35 -15.02 8.03
CA LEU A 482 28.91 -15.79 6.88
C LEU A 482 29.33 -15.15 5.55
N SER A 483 29.39 -13.82 5.47
CA SER A 483 29.94 -13.11 4.30
C SER A 483 31.45 -13.29 4.13
N GLU A 484 32.21 -13.39 5.22
CA GLU A 484 33.64 -13.73 5.18
C GLU A 484 33.86 -15.18 4.75
N ASP A 485 33.00 -16.10 5.20
CA ASP A 485 33.06 -17.51 4.81
C ASP A 485 32.71 -17.68 3.31
N MET A 486 31.76 -16.89 2.79
CA MET A 486 31.47 -16.80 1.35
C MET A 486 32.70 -16.38 0.52
N GLU A 487 33.51 -15.44 1.01
CA GLU A 487 34.77 -15.05 0.35
C GLU A 487 35.84 -16.15 0.44
N LYS A 488 35.95 -16.85 1.58
CA LYS A 488 36.89 -17.99 1.76
C LYS A 488 36.58 -19.15 0.82
N ASP A 489 35.30 -19.38 0.55
CA ASP A 489 34.82 -20.37 -0.42
C ASP A 489 35.06 -19.95 -1.89
N GLY A 490 35.66 -18.77 -2.11
CA GLY A 490 36.01 -18.25 -3.43
C GLY A 490 34.87 -17.52 -4.14
N ILE A 491 33.78 -17.20 -3.44
CA ILE A 491 32.64 -16.48 -4.00
C ILE A 491 32.79 -14.99 -3.69
N VAL A 492 33.14 -14.19 -4.70
CA VAL A 492 33.29 -12.74 -4.56
C VAL A 492 31.95 -12.07 -4.26
N LEU A 493 31.94 -11.19 -3.24
CA LEU A 493 30.80 -10.37 -2.86
C LEU A 493 30.42 -9.42 -4.01
N ASP A 494 29.12 -9.26 -4.25
CA ASP A 494 28.59 -8.35 -5.25
C ASP A 494 27.77 -7.21 -4.63
N VAL A 495 27.23 -6.35 -5.50
CA VAL A 495 26.39 -5.22 -5.08
C VAL A 495 25.16 -5.68 -4.29
N VAL A 496 24.61 -6.87 -4.58
CA VAL A 496 23.43 -7.41 -3.89
C VAL A 496 23.79 -7.83 -2.47
N THR A 497 24.91 -8.53 -2.28
CA THR A 497 25.38 -8.94 -0.94
C THR A 497 25.65 -7.71 -0.06
N TYR A 498 26.35 -6.69 -0.58
CA TYR A 498 26.55 -5.44 0.16
C TYR A 498 25.23 -4.73 0.48
N ASN A 499 24.28 -4.69 -0.46
CA ASN A 499 22.96 -4.09 -0.21
C ASN A 499 22.16 -4.83 0.87
N ILE A 500 22.27 -6.16 0.96
CA ILE A 500 21.65 -6.96 2.03
C ILE A 500 22.24 -6.57 3.39
N LEU A 501 23.57 -6.53 3.51
CA LEU A 501 24.25 -6.13 4.75
C LEU A 501 23.94 -4.69 5.15
N ILE A 502 23.90 -3.77 4.17
CA ILE A 502 23.51 -2.38 4.37
C ILE A 502 22.05 -2.29 4.87
N ASN A 503 21.14 -3.09 4.31
CA ASN A 503 19.76 -3.16 4.79
C ASN A 503 19.66 -3.78 6.20
N GLY A 504 20.51 -4.76 6.53
CA GLY A 504 20.61 -5.31 7.90
C GLY A 504 20.97 -4.26 8.94
N TYR A 505 22.02 -3.47 8.69
CA TYR A 505 22.37 -2.35 9.57
C TYR A 505 21.27 -1.29 9.66
N ARG A 506 20.53 -1.04 8.56
CA ARG A 506 19.34 -0.18 8.59
C ARG A 506 18.29 -0.73 9.55
N LEU A 507 17.94 -2.03 9.46
CA LEU A 507 16.92 -2.66 10.31
C LEU A 507 17.27 -2.58 11.81
N LEU A 508 18.56 -2.64 12.14
CA LEU A 508 19.07 -2.43 13.51
C LEU A 508 19.17 -0.96 13.93
N GLY A 509 18.90 -0.01 13.04
CA GLY A 509 19.01 1.43 13.30
C GLY A 509 20.45 1.96 13.37
N LEU A 510 21.44 1.16 13.02
CA LEU A 510 22.89 1.46 13.10
C LEU A 510 23.42 2.10 11.81
N ILE A 511 22.81 3.21 11.39
CA ILE A 511 23.10 3.87 10.11
C ILE A 511 24.54 4.40 10.00
N SER A 512 25.21 4.68 11.13
CA SER A 512 26.61 5.13 11.13
C SER A 512 27.55 4.09 10.51
N GLU A 513 27.25 2.80 10.67
CA GLU A 513 28.06 1.70 10.14
C GLU A 513 27.84 1.47 8.64
N VAL A 514 26.67 1.86 8.12
CA VAL A 514 26.33 1.74 6.68
C VAL A 514 27.34 2.48 5.79
N TRP A 515 27.79 3.67 6.20
CA TRP A 515 28.80 4.43 5.46
C TRP A 515 30.17 3.74 5.40
N LYS A 516 30.49 2.87 6.38
CA LYS A 516 31.73 2.07 6.34
C LYS A 516 31.61 0.97 5.29
N LEU A 517 30.47 0.28 5.22
CA LEU A 517 30.21 -0.73 4.19
C LEU A 517 30.23 -0.15 2.77
N ILE A 518 29.65 1.04 2.57
CA ILE A 518 29.69 1.71 1.26
C ILE A 518 31.13 2.06 0.86
N LYS A 519 31.96 2.50 1.81
CA LYS A 519 33.39 2.73 1.54
C LYS A 519 34.11 1.42 1.18
N MET A 520 33.83 0.33 1.89
CA MET A 520 34.40 -0.98 1.56
C MET A 520 33.96 -1.46 0.17
N MET A 521 32.69 -1.29 -0.18
CA MET A 521 32.14 -1.59 -1.50
C MET A 521 32.90 -0.83 -2.60
N ILE A 522 33.13 0.48 -2.41
CA ILE A 522 33.89 1.31 -3.36
C ILE A 522 35.36 0.87 -3.45
N LEU A 523 36.00 0.53 -2.32
CA LEU A 523 37.38 0.04 -2.29
C LEU A 523 37.55 -1.30 -3.03
N GLN A 524 36.53 -2.15 -3.02
CA GLN A 524 36.48 -3.41 -3.79
C GLN A 524 36.13 -3.19 -5.28
N GLY A 525 36.05 -1.93 -5.73
CA GLY A 525 35.77 -1.58 -7.13
C GLY A 525 34.28 -1.68 -7.51
N LEU A 526 33.38 -1.90 -6.55
CA LEU A 526 31.93 -1.94 -6.78
C LEU A 526 31.33 -0.54 -6.65
N LYS A 527 30.52 -0.13 -7.63
CA LYS A 527 29.84 1.18 -7.59
C LYS A 527 28.46 1.06 -6.91
N PRO A 528 28.16 1.89 -5.89
CA PRO A 528 26.82 1.99 -5.31
C PRO A 528 25.77 2.28 -6.38
N ASN A 529 24.61 1.62 -6.28
CA ASN A 529 23.51 1.80 -7.21
C ASN A 529 22.32 2.50 -6.54
N LEU A 530 21.24 2.74 -7.29
CA LEU A 530 20.02 3.37 -6.80
C LEU A 530 19.45 2.67 -5.55
N VAL A 531 19.54 1.32 -5.48
CA VAL A 531 19.05 0.53 -4.35
C VAL A 531 19.86 0.82 -3.09
N THR A 532 21.20 0.90 -3.19
CA THR A 532 22.09 1.26 -2.08
C THR A 532 21.69 2.61 -1.46
N TYR A 533 21.51 3.62 -2.30
CA TYR A 533 21.14 4.96 -1.84
C TYR A 533 19.69 5.05 -1.36
N THR A 534 18.76 4.27 -1.93
CA THR A 534 17.37 4.21 -1.46
C THR A 534 17.30 3.61 -0.06
N ILE A 535 18.09 2.57 0.24
CA ILE A 535 18.17 1.98 1.59
C ILE A 535 18.70 3.01 2.59
N LEU A 536 19.73 3.79 2.21
CA LEU A 536 20.25 4.89 3.03
C LEU A 536 19.21 5.98 3.31
N ILE A 537 18.53 6.47 2.27
CA ILE A 537 17.47 7.47 2.39
C ILE A 537 16.37 6.93 3.32
N THR A 538 15.99 5.66 3.15
CA THR A 538 14.98 4.98 4.00
C THR A 538 15.42 4.93 5.45
N GLY A 539 16.65 4.51 5.73
CA GLY A 539 17.16 4.46 7.09
C GLY A 539 17.13 5.84 7.77
N HIS A 540 17.68 6.87 7.12
CA HIS A 540 17.70 8.21 7.70
C HIS A 540 16.28 8.75 7.94
N CYS A 541 15.36 8.49 7.01
CA CYS A 541 13.95 8.84 7.13
C CYS A 541 13.24 8.11 8.29
N GLU A 542 13.53 6.83 8.51
CA GLU A 542 12.93 6.03 9.59
C GLU A 542 13.41 6.45 10.97
N LYS A 543 14.68 6.84 11.08
CA LYS A 543 15.25 7.42 12.30
C LYS A 543 14.66 8.82 12.62
N GLY A 544 14.03 9.47 11.63
CA GLY A 544 13.49 10.82 11.74
C GLY A 544 14.48 11.92 11.30
N ASP A 545 15.64 11.56 10.77
CA ASP A 545 16.67 12.48 10.27
C ASP A 545 16.40 12.83 8.79
N VAL A 546 15.21 13.40 8.50
CA VAL A 546 14.75 13.69 7.13
C VAL A 546 15.72 14.60 6.34
N GLU A 547 16.37 15.56 7.01
CA GLU A 547 17.36 16.47 6.39
C GLU A 547 18.54 15.69 5.79
N GLU A 548 19.00 14.64 6.47
CA GLU A 548 20.06 13.77 5.96
C GLU A 548 19.58 12.95 4.77
N GLY A 549 18.32 12.50 4.76
CA GLY A 549 17.69 11.89 3.58
C GLY A 549 17.74 12.81 2.36
N PHE A 550 17.46 14.11 2.53
CA PHE A 550 17.58 15.11 1.48
C PHE A 550 19.03 15.40 1.07
N ARG A 551 19.98 15.34 2.00
CA ARG A 551 21.41 15.46 1.67
C ARG A 551 21.87 14.30 0.79
N VAL A 552 21.54 13.07 1.15
CA VAL A 552 21.84 11.87 0.34
C VAL A 552 21.18 11.98 -1.03
N ARG A 553 19.91 12.44 -1.11
CA ARG A 553 19.24 12.71 -2.39
C ARG A 553 20.05 13.64 -3.30
N ARG A 554 20.54 14.76 -2.76
CA ARG A 554 21.37 15.74 -3.50
C ARG A 554 22.67 15.10 -4.01
N GLU A 555 23.29 14.25 -3.21
CA GLU A 555 24.50 13.51 -3.60
C GLU A 555 24.23 12.54 -4.75
N VAL A 556 23.13 11.79 -4.70
CA VAL A 556 22.74 10.84 -5.76
C VAL A 556 22.52 11.55 -7.09
N ILE A 557 21.81 12.69 -7.05
CA ILE A 557 21.56 13.52 -8.24
C ILE A 557 22.89 14.10 -8.77
N ALA A 558 23.78 14.56 -7.89
CA ALA A 558 25.09 15.10 -8.27
C ALA A 558 26.01 14.06 -8.92
N GLN A 559 25.85 12.77 -8.58
CA GLN A 559 26.56 11.66 -9.21
C GLN A 559 25.94 11.23 -10.56
N GLY A 560 24.87 11.89 -11.01
CA GLY A 560 24.18 11.58 -12.27
C GLY A 560 23.25 10.38 -12.21
N ILE A 561 22.93 9.88 -11.01
CA ILE A 561 21.98 8.77 -10.83
C ILE A 561 20.57 9.34 -10.78
N GLN A 562 19.71 8.92 -11.71
CA GLN A 562 18.29 9.28 -11.69
C GLN A 562 17.55 8.49 -10.60
N LEU A 563 16.82 9.21 -9.76
CA LEU A 563 15.98 8.62 -8.72
C LEU A 563 14.66 8.13 -9.33
N ASN A 564 14.20 6.96 -8.89
CA ASN A 564 12.87 6.47 -9.21
C ASN A 564 11.85 6.99 -8.19
N PHE A 565 10.56 6.78 -8.48
CA PHE A 565 9.49 7.22 -7.58
C PHE A 565 9.56 6.53 -6.20
N VAL A 566 10.10 5.31 -6.10
CA VAL A 566 10.26 4.60 -4.81
C VAL A 566 11.15 5.38 -3.83
N ALA A 567 12.25 5.98 -4.30
CA ALA A 567 13.09 6.82 -3.43
C ALA A 567 12.36 8.11 -2.98
N TYR A 568 11.56 8.71 -3.87
CA TYR A 568 10.72 9.85 -3.52
C TYR A 568 9.58 9.50 -2.56
N SER A 569 8.98 8.32 -2.69
CA SER A 569 7.87 7.87 -1.83
C SER A 569 8.31 7.67 -0.37
N VAL A 570 9.55 7.22 -0.16
CA VAL A 570 10.19 7.14 1.16
C VAL A 570 10.32 8.53 1.80
N LEU A 571 10.83 9.51 1.05
CA LEU A 571 10.95 10.90 1.52
C LEU A 571 9.58 11.52 1.81
N LEU A 572 8.59 11.33 0.92
CA LEU A 572 7.21 11.78 1.11
C LEU A 572 6.62 11.20 2.41
N ASN A 573 6.75 9.90 2.64
CA ASN A 573 6.27 9.25 3.85
C ASN A 573 6.95 9.81 5.12
N ALA A 574 8.25 10.09 5.05
CA ALA A 574 9.00 10.68 6.16
C ALA A 574 8.52 12.11 6.49
N LEU A 575 8.28 12.93 5.47
CA LEU A 575 7.73 14.27 5.62
C LEU A 575 6.31 14.25 6.22
N PHE A 576 5.45 13.33 5.78
CA PHE A 576 4.13 13.15 6.39
C PHE A 576 4.21 12.72 7.86
N LYS A 577 5.20 11.88 8.24
CA LYS A 577 5.42 11.52 9.65
C LYS A 577 5.84 12.72 10.50
N LYS A 578 6.61 13.67 9.94
CA LYS A 578 6.99 14.93 10.61
C LYS A 578 5.93 16.03 10.56
N GLY A 579 4.96 15.93 9.64
CA GLY A 579 3.94 16.96 9.42
C GLY A 579 4.41 18.17 8.62
N GLN A 580 5.51 18.06 7.86
CA GLN A 580 6.06 19.13 7.03
C GLN A 580 5.38 19.18 5.66
N ILE A 581 4.14 19.69 5.60
CA ILE A 581 3.31 19.69 4.37
C ILE A 581 3.91 20.56 3.25
N ALA A 582 4.56 21.68 3.58
CA ALA A 582 5.14 22.58 2.58
C ALA A 582 6.23 21.88 1.75
N GLU A 583 7.10 21.11 2.41
CA GLU A 583 8.16 20.33 1.77
C GLU A 583 7.60 19.16 0.95
N VAL A 584 6.44 18.60 1.34
CA VAL A 584 5.73 17.59 0.53
C VAL A 584 5.31 18.17 -0.82
N HIS A 585 4.75 19.38 -0.84
CA HIS A 585 4.34 20.03 -2.08
C HIS A 585 5.53 20.38 -2.97
N GLN A 586 6.60 20.93 -2.40
CA GLN A 586 7.82 21.20 -3.14
C GLN A 586 8.38 19.92 -3.79
N LEU A 587 8.38 18.80 -3.07
CA LEU A 587 8.86 17.54 -3.60
C LEU A 587 7.95 17.00 -4.72
N LEU A 588 6.64 17.22 -4.64
CA LEU A 588 5.70 16.84 -5.70
C LEU A 588 5.89 17.69 -6.96
N ASP A 589 6.04 19.00 -6.82
CA ASP A 589 6.31 19.91 -7.93
C ASP A 589 7.62 19.55 -8.64
N GLU A 590 8.65 19.17 -7.87
CA GLU A 590 9.91 18.65 -8.41
C GLU A 590 9.71 17.33 -9.17
N THR A 591 8.92 16.38 -8.64
CA THR A 591 8.66 15.11 -9.35
C THR A 591 7.90 15.31 -10.66
N GLU A 592 6.99 16.29 -10.71
CA GLU A 592 6.26 16.64 -11.93
C GLU A 592 7.16 17.34 -12.95
N ALA A 593 8.05 18.24 -12.51
CA ALA A 593 9.04 18.90 -13.37
C ALA A 593 10.04 17.91 -14.00
N ILE A 594 10.36 16.81 -13.31
CA ILE A 594 11.25 15.75 -13.82
C ILE A 594 10.49 14.79 -14.77
N GLY A 595 9.15 14.87 -14.83
CA GLY A 595 8.32 14.00 -15.67
C GLY A 595 8.11 12.60 -15.10
N LEU A 596 8.26 12.42 -13.78
CA LEU A 596 8.03 11.12 -13.12
C LEU A 596 6.53 10.91 -12.89
N HIS A 597 5.94 9.91 -13.55
CA HIS A 597 4.56 9.53 -13.32
C HIS A 597 4.40 8.75 -12.02
N MET A 598 3.49 9.23 -11.16
CA MET A 598 3.11 8.55 -9.93
C MET A 598 2.36 7.24 -10.21
N ASP A 599 2.72 6.18 -9.48
CA ASP A 599 2.05 4.89 -9.51
C ASP A 599 0.98 4.76 -8.39
N LEU A 600 0.29 3.62 -8.33
CA LEU A 600 -0.72 3.35 -7.29
C LEU A 600 -0.16 3.50 -5.86
N VAL A 601 1.08 3.08 -5.62
CA VAL A 601 1.72 3.12 -4.29
C VAL A 601 2.00 4.56 -3.88
N ALA A 602 2.47 5.39 -4.81
CA ALA A 602 2.68 6.82 -4.65
C ALA A 602 1.42 7.54 -4.17
N TYR A 603 0.34 7.41 -4.94
CA TYR A 603 -0.94 8.03 -4.62
C TYR A 603 -1.47 7.52 -3.28
N SER A 604 -1.30 6.23 -2.98
CA SER A 604 -1.70 5.64 -1.70
C SER A 604 -0.96 6.27 -0.51
N ILE A 605 0.35 6.51 -0.63
CA ILE A 605 1.15 7.17 0.40
C ILE A 605 0.69 8.62 0.61
N LEU A 606 0.43 9.37 -0.45
CA LEU A 606 -0.09 10.73 -0.37
C LEU A 606 -1.46 10.77 0.34
N ILE A 607 -2.41 9.94 -0.11
CA ILE A 607 -3.75 9.87 0.45
C ILE A 607 -3.69 9.49 1.94
N HIS A 608 -2.94 8.45 2.28
CA HIS A 608 -2.78 8.00 3.66
C HIS A 608 -2.05 9.06 4.53
N GLY A 609 -1.05 9.74 3.97
CA GLY A 609 -0.31 10.84 4.61
C GLY A 609 -1.21 12.03 4.94
N TYR A 610 -1.95 12.55 3.97
CA TYR A 610 -2.92 13.63 4.19
C TYR A 610 -4.03 13.21 5.16
N CYS A 611 -4.54 11.98 5.06
CA CYS A 611 -5.51 11.42 6.01
C CYS A 611 -4.96 11.42 7.45
N LYS A 612 -3.70 11.01 7.66
CA LYS A 612 -3.06 11.00 8.98
C LYS A 612 -2.89 12.40 9.58
N LEU A 613 -2.64 13.40 8.74
CA LEU A 613 -2.57 14.81 9.15
C LEU A 613 -3.96 15.44 9.34
N GLY A 614 -5.02 14.73 8.94
CA GLY A 614 -6.39 15.22 9.00
C GLY A 614 -6.81 16.10 7.81
N GLU A 615 -6.02 16.19 6.75
CA GLU A 615 -6.33 16.97 5.54
C GLU A 615 -7.18 16.13 4.56
N ILE A 616 -8.42 15.81 4.95
CA ILE A 616 -9.29 14.87 4.21
C ILE A 616 -9.70 15.42 2.84
N GLU A 617 -9.98 16.73 2.75
CA GLU A 617 -10.35 17.36 1.47
C GLU A 617 -9.24 17.21 0.43
N ARG A 618 -7.98 17.39 0.84
CA ARG A 618 -6.82 17.18 -0.04
C ARG A 618 -6.65 15.73 -0.41
N ALA A 619 -6.87 14.79 0.53
CA ALA A 619 -6.83 13.37 0.23
C ALA A 619 -7.87 12.98 -0.85
N LEU A 620 -9.07 13.58 -0.82
CA LEU A 620 -10.10 13.40 -1.85
C LEU A 620 -9.69 14.01 -3.20
N GLN A 621 -9.07 15.20 -3.21
CA GLN A 621 -8.54 15.81 -4.43
C GLN A 621 -7.47 14.94 -5.08
N VAL A 622 -6.54 14.40 -4.29
CA VAL A 622 -5.49 13.50 -4.77
C VAL A 622 -6.10 12.20 -5.33
N CYS A 623 -7.16 11.67 -4.69
CA CYS A 623 -7.90 10.51 -5.20
C CYS A 623 -8.59 10.80 -6.54
N GLN A 624 -9.19 11.97 -6.71
CA GLN A 624 -9.77 12.39 -7.99
C GLN A 624 -8.71 12.58 -9.08
N MET A 625 -7.57 13.17 -8.72
CA MET A 625 -6.43 13.34 -9.61
C MET A 625 -5.90 11.98 -10.08
N MET A 626 -5.79 11.01 -9.19
CA MET A 626 -5.43 9.64 -9.49
C MET A 626 -6.36 9.02 -10.54
N CYS A 627 -7.68 9.15 -10.38
CA CYS A 627 -8.67 8.71 -11.37
C CYS A 627 -8.52 9.45 -12.72
N SER A 628 -8.27 10.76 -12.71
CA SER A 628 -8.11 11.56 -13.94
C SER A 628 -6.89 11.15 -14.77
N LYS A 629 -5.87 10.56 -14.12
CA LYS A 629 -4.66 10.02 -14.73
C LYS A 629 -4.79 8.52 -15.07
N GLN A 630 -6.01 7.98 -15.07
CA GLN A 630 -6.33 6.57 -15.37
C GLN A 630 -5.72 5.54 -14.40
N VAL A 631 -5.33 5.96 -13.20
CA VAL A 631 -4.91 5.04 -12.13
C VAL A 631 -6.11 4.77 -11.23
N MET A 632 -6.56 3.52 -11.13
CA MET A 632 -7.75 3.17 -10.34
C MET A 632 -7.40 2.97 -8.87
N PRO A 633 -8.11 3.62 -7.92
CA PRO A 633 -7.90 3.38 -6.49
C PRO A 633 -8.32 1.97 -6.08
N ASN A 634 -7.64 1.42 -5.08
CA ASN A 634 -7.93 0.11 -4.49
C ASN A 634 -8.62 0.24 -3.11
N SER A 635 -8.99 -0.91 -2.53
CA SER A 635 -9.59 -1.00 -1.18
C SER A 635 -8.73 -0.30 -0.10
N PHE A 636 -7.40 -0.36 -0.21
CA PHE A 636 -6.49 0.29 0.74
C PHE A 636 -6.60 1.83 0.70
N THR A 637 -6.62 2.43 -0.50
CA THR A 637 -6.80 3.88 -0.67
C THR A 637 -8.13 4.39 -0.12
N HIS A 638 -9.23 3.72 -0.47
CA HIS A 638 -10.56 4.10 0.04
C HIS A 638 -10.67 3.87 1.56
N GLY A 639 -10.06 2.80 2.06
CA GLY A 639 -10.02 2.48 3.49
C GLY A 639 -9.28 3.53 4.33
N ALA A 640 -8.19 4.11 3.81
CA ALA A 640 -7.47 5.19 4.49
C ALA A 640 -8.36 6.44 4.69
N ILE A 641 -9.11 6.81 3.66
CA ILE A 641 -10.05 7.95 3.68
C ILE A 641 -11.20 7.68 4.66
N LEU A 642 -11.84 6.52 4.56
CA LEU A 642 -12.92 6.11 5.48
C LEU A 642 -12.45 6.06 6.93
N SER A 643 -11.27 5.49 7.19
CA SER A 643 -10.70 5.42 8.54
C SER A 643 -10.43 6.81 9.11
N SER A 644 -9.95 7.74 8.27
CA SER A 644 -9.73 9.13 8.66
C SER A 644 -11.03 9.87 8.99
N LEU A 645 -12.05 9.75 8.15
CA LEU A 645 -13.38 10.31 8.38
C LEU A 645 -13.98 9.79 9.70
N CYS A 646 -13.89 8.47 9.93
CA CYS A 646 -14.37 7.85 11.16
C CYS A 646 -13.61 8.33 12.40
N LYS A 647 -12.28 8.47 12.33
CA LYS A 647 -11.45 8.99 13.43
C LYS A 647 -11.78 10.44 13.79
N LYS A 648 -12.18 11.25 12.81
CA LYS A 648 -12.65 12.63 13.02
C LYS A 648 -14.10 12.72 13.53
N GLY A 649 -14.83 11.61 13.56
CA GLY A 649 -16.25 11.57 13.93
C GLY A 649 -17.21 12.01 12.80
N MET A 650 -16.72 12.15 11.57
CA MET A 650 -17.50 12.52 10.38
C MET A 650 -18.16 11.26 9.77
N LEU A 651 -19.04 10.61 10.53
CA LEU A 651 -19.62 9.31 10.14
C LEU A 651 -20.67 9.43 9.03
N VAL A 652 -21.37 10.56 8.93
CA VAL A 652 -22.37 10.79 7.87
C VAL A 652 -21.68 10.89 6.51
N GLU A 653 -20.58 11.62 6.46
CA GLU A 653 -19.73 11.76 5.27
C GLU A 653 -19.05 10.43 4.92
N ALA A 654 -18.60 9.66 5.93
CA ALA A 654 -18.06 8.32 5.72
C ALA A 654 -19.09 7.36 5.10
N ARG A 655 -20.34 7.39 5.59
CA ARG A 655 -21.44 6.59 5.05
C ARG A 655 -21.77 7.00 3.62
N TRP A 656 -21.94 8.30 3.37
CA TRP A 656 -22.18 8.81 2.02
C TRP A 656 -21.07 8.41 1.04
N TYR A 657 -19.81 8.49 1.46
CA TYR A 657 -18.68 8.09 0.63
C TYR A 657 -18.72 6.59 0.31
N LEU A 658 -19.00 5.72 1.30
CA LEU A 658 -19.13 4.28 1.09
C LEU A 658 -20.28 3.94 0.14
N ASP A 659 -21.45 4.57 0.31
CA ASP A 659 -22.62 4.35 -0.55
C ASP A 659 -22.33 4.83 -1.99
N ASN A 660 -21.62 5.94 -2.16
CA ASN A 660 -21.19 6.45 -3.47
C ASN A 660 -20.27 5.46 -4.21
N LEU A 661 -19.33 4.84 -3.49
CA LEU A 661 -18.48 3.77 -4.04
C LEU A 661 -19.31 2.58 -4.51
N ALA A 662 -20.33 2.19 -3.76
CA ALA A 662 -21.22 1.08 -4.13
C ALA A 662 -22.08 1.40 -5.36
N THR A 663 -22.52 2.66 -5.54
CA THR A 663 -23.37 3.06 -6.67
C THR A 663 -22.63 3.24 -7.99
N ASN A 664 -21.32 3.54 -7.96
CA ASN A 664 -20.53 3.80 -9.17
C ASN A 664 -19.99 2.51 -9.85
N GLY A 665 -20.47 1.33 -9.45
CA GLY A 665 -20.05 0.06 -10.05
C GLY A 665 -18.63 -0.39 -9.71
N GLN A 666 -17.99 0.23 -8.69
CA GLN A 666 -16.74 -0.28 -8.13
C GLN A 666 -17.06 -1.45 -7.19
N MET A 667 -16.30 -2.54 -7.30
CA MET A 667 -16.42 -3.68 -6.37
C MET A 667 -16.00 -3.22 -4.97
N VAL A 668 -16.99 -3.03 -4.09
CA VAL A 668 -16.76 -2.64 -2.69
C VAL A 668 -16.42 -3.88 -1.87
N ASP A 669 -15.23 -3.87 -1.29
CA ASP A 669 -14.71 -4.92 -0.42
C ASP A 669 -15.35 -4.86 0.98
N ILE A 670 -15.54 -6.02 1.62
CA ILE A 670 -16.04 -6.14 3.00
C ILE A 670 -15.17 -5.35 4.00
N ILE A 671 -13.88 -5.18 3.71
CA ILE A 671 -12.96 -4.37 4.52
C ILE A 671 -13.47 -2.93 4.67
N LEU A 672 -14.03 -2.33 3.61
CA LEU A 672 -14.53 -0.95 3.64
C LEU A 672 -15.77 -0.80 4.52
N TYR A 673 -16.68 -1.77 4.44
CA TYR A 673 -17.84 -1.82 5.34
C TYR A 673 -17.41 -1.98 6.81
N ASN A 674 -16.45 -2.87 7.08
CA ASN A 674 -15.93 -3.08 8.44
C ASN A 674 -15.32 -1.82 9.05
N ILE A 675 -14.64 -0.97 8.26
CA ILE A 675 -14.09 0.31 8.72
C ILE A 675 -15.20 1.26 9.19
N VAL A 676 -16.30 1.37 8.45
CA VAL A 676 -17.41 2.26 8.80
C VAL A 676 -18.23 1.69 9.97
N ILE A 677 -18.47 0.37 9.98
CA ILE A 677 -19.09 -0.34 11.12
C ILE A 677 -18.26 -0.12 12.39
N ASP A 678 -16.91 -0.19 12.31
CA ASP A 678 -16.02 0.11 13.44
C ASP A 678 -16.11 1.58 13.88
N GLY A 679 -16.24 2.51 12.92
CA GLY A 679 -16.53 3.91 13.20
C GLY A 679 -17.80 4.10 14.04
N TYR A 680 -18.91 3.50 13.60
CA TYR A 680 -20.19 3.52 14.34
C TYR A 680 -20.08 2.83 15.70
N ALA A 681 -19.43 1.67 15.77
CA ALA A 681 -19.19 0.92 17.00
C ALA A 681 -18.39 1.74 18.03
N LYS A 682 -17.38 2.49 17.57
CA LYS A 682 -16.57 3.39 18.40
C LYS A 682 -17.32 4.61 18.89
N ILE A 683 -18.40 5.04 18.25
CA ILE A 683 -19.27 6.11 18.80
C ILE A 683 -20.36 5.50 19.70
N GLY A 684 -20.69 4.22 19.49
CA GLY A 684 -21.78 3.53 20.19
C GLY A 684 -23.12 3.70 19.48
N ASP A 685 -23.11 3.96 18.17
CA ASP A 685 -24.31 3.95 17.33
C ASP A 685 -24.45 2.54 16.72
N VAL A 686 -25.12 1.66 17.45
CA VAL A 686 -25.29 0.26 17.04
C VAL A 686 -26.34 0.11 15.94
N ASP A 687 -27.33 0.99 15.88
CA ASP A 687 -28.42 0.87 14.91
C ASP A 687 -27.90 1.06 13.47
N SER A 688 -27.11 2.12 13.25
CA SER A 688 -26.43 2.34 11.95
C SER A 688 -25.44 1.23 11.59
N ALA A 689 -24.76 0.64 12.59
CA ALA A 689 -23.85 -0.48 12.38
C ALA A 689 -24.57 -1.77 11.95
N LEU A 690 -25.76 -2.03 12.51
CA LEU A 690 -26.62 -3.15 12.13
C LEU A 690 -27.22 -2.97 10.74
N GLU A 691 -27.62 -1.75 10.38
CA GLU A 691 -28.10 -1.45 9.03
C GLU A 691 -27.06 -1.79 7.95
N LEU A 692 -25.78 -1.44 8.20
CA LEU A 692 -24.68 -1.82 7.32
C LEU A 692 -24.44 -3.33 7.30
N TYR A 693 -24.54 -4.01 8.44
CA TYR A 693 -24.46 -5.48 8.51
C TYR A 693 -25.58 -6.15 7.70
N GLU A 694 -26.81 -5.67 7.78
CA GLU A 694 -27.92 -6.15 6.96
C GLU A 694 -27.69 -5.87 5.47
N GLN A 695 -27.09 -4.72 5.13
CA GLN A 695 -26.71 -4.39 3.76
C GLN A 695 -25.64 -5.36 3.23
N ILE A 696 -24.63 -5.74 4.03
CA ILE A 696 -23.64 -6.78 3.68
C ILE A 696 -24.36 -8.09 3.30
N LEU A 697 -25.32 -8.53 4.12
CA LEU A 697 -26.09 -9.75 3.88
C LEU A 697 -26.95 -9.65 2.61
N LYS A 698 -27.62 -8.51 2.39
CA LYS A 698 -28.45 -8.27 1.19
C LYS A 698 -27.64 -8.26 -0.11
N LEU A 699 -26.39 -7.79 -0.06
CA LEU A 699 -25.47 -7.77 -1.19
C LEU A 699 -24.82 -9.13 -1.46
N GLY A 700 -25.08 -10.15 -0.65
CA GLY A 700 -24.47 -11.47 -0.79
C GLY A 700 -23.00 -11.54 -0.39
N LEU A 701 -22.49 -10.53 0.33
CA LEU A 701 -21.14 -10.53 0.88
C LEU A 701 -21.11 -11.38 2.16
N SER A 702 -20.14 -12.28 2.30
CA SER A 702 -20.00 -13.12 3.50
C SER A 702 -19.37 -12.32 4.65
N PRO A 703 -20.07 -12.14 5.79
CA PRO A 703 -19.50 -11.46 6.95
C PRO A 703 -18.20 -12.13 7.41
N SER A 704 -17.22 -11.32 7.80
CA SER A 704 -15.92 -11.80 8.30
C SER A 704 -15.93 -11.89 9.83
N ILE A 705 -14.97 -12.62 10.42
CA ILE A 705 -14.74 -12.62 11.87
C ILE A 705 -14.55 -11.19 12.44
N VAL A 706 -13.96 -10.28 11.65
CA VAL A 706 -13.77 -8.87 12.01
C VAL A 706 -15.12 -8.14 12.10
N THR A 707 -16.05 -8.43 11.19
CA THR A 707 -17.41 -7.88 11.20
C THR A 707 -18.12 -8.25 12.50
N TYR A 708 -18.12 -9.53 12.87
CA TYR A 708 -18.73 -10.01 14.11
C TYR A 708 -18.06 -9.44 15.36
N ASN A 709 -16.73 -9.43 15.42
CA ASN A 709 -15.98 -8.85 16.54
C ASN A 709 -16.29 -7.35 16.74
N THR A 710 -16.45 -6.61 15.63
CA THR A 710 -16.77 -5.18 15.66
C THR A 710 -18.20 -4.93 16.17
N LEU A 711 -19.17 -5.75 15.75
CA LEU A 711 -20.54 -5.70 16.28
C LEU A 711 -20.59 -6.09 17.76
N ILE A 712 -19.90 -7.15 18.16
CA ILE A 712 -19.74 -7.55 19.57
C ILE A 712 -19.19 -6.38 20.39
N PHE A 713 -18.11 -5.73 19.93
CA PHE A 713 -17.57 -4.53 20.56
C PHE A 713 -18.60 -3.40 20.68
N ALA A 714 -19.38 -3.14 19.63
CA ALA A 714 -20.43 -2.12 19.62
C ALA A 714 -21.50 -2.39 20.70
N PHE A 715 -22.02 -3.63 20.78
CA PHE A 715 -23.00 -4.03 21.79
C PHE A 715 -22.42 -4.03 23.22
N CYS A 716 -21.16 -4.44 23.38
CA CYS A 716 -20.42 -4.36 24.63
C CYS A 716 -20.33 -2.91 25.12
N LYS A 717 -20.10 -1.95 24.22
CA LYS A 717 -20.02 -0.53 24.56
C LYS A 717 -21.34 0.06 25.06
N ILE A 718 -22.48 -0.34 24.48
CA ILE A 718 -23.82 0.05 24.95
C ILE A 718 -24.28 -0.81 26.16
N ARG A 719 -23.45 -1.75 26.64
CA ARG A 719 -23.74 -2.67 27.75
C ARG A 719 -24.90 -3.65 27.47
N LYS A 720 -25.22 -3.92 26.20
CA LYS A 720 -26.19 -4.95 25.79
C LYS A 720 -25.51 -6.32 25.65
N LEU A 721 -25.02 -6.87 26.77
CA LEU A 721 -24.15 -8.05 26.80
C LEU A 721 -24.84 -9.34 26.28
N THR A 722 -26.14 -9.49 26.48
CA THR A 722 -26.91 -10.66 26.01
C THR A 722 -26.91 -10.78 24.48
N VAL A 723 -26.98 -9.64 23.77
CA VAL A 723 -26.94 -9.61 22.31
C VAL A 723 -25.51 -9.87 21.82
N ALA A 724 -24.50 -9.37 22.54
CA ALA A 724 -23.10 -9.64 22.24
C ALA A 724 -22.76 -11.14 22.37
N GLU A 725 -23.27 -11.82 23.40
CA GLU A 725 -23.18 -13.29 23.54
C GLU A 725 -23.90 -14.03 22.41
N HIS A 726 -25.04 -13.52 21.93
CA HIS A 726 -25.71 -14.09 20.77
C HIS A 726 -24.83 -14.04 19.51
N PHE A 727 -24.16 -12.91 19.27
CA PHE A 727 -23.21 -12.78 18.16
C PHE A 727 -21.98 -13.69 18.30
N LEU A 728 -21.53 -14.00 19.53
CA LEU A 728 -20.49 -15.03 19.74
C LEU A 728 -20.96 -16.41 19.25
N ARG A 729 -22.21 -16.79 19.54
CA ARG A 729 -22.77 -18.06 19.04
C ARG A 729 -22.98 -18.04 17.52
N GLN A 730 -23.33 -16.88 16.96
CA GLN A 730 -23.45 -16.72 15.50
C GLN A 730 -22.11 -16.92 14.78
N ILE A 731 -20.97 -16.56 15.39
CA ILE A 731 -19.64 -16.85 14.82
C ILE A 731 -19.50 -18.37 14.59
N GLU A 732 -19.87 -19.17 15.59
CA GLU A 732 -19.76 -20.63 15.54
C GLU A 732 -20.76 -21.25 14.56
N LEU A 733 -22.01 -20.77 14.54
CA LEU A 733 -23.05 -21.23 13.62
C LEU A 733 -22.70 -20.97 12.16
N ASN A 734 -21.95 -19.89 11.87
CA ASN A 734 -21.48 -19.56 10.53
C ASN A 734 -20.12 -20.23 10.19
N GLY A 735 -19.66 -21.19 11.01
CA GLY A 735 -18.46 -21.98 10.74
C GLY A 735 -17.13 -21.28 11.05
N PHE A 736 -17.14 -20.17 11.77
CA PHE A 736 -15.92 -19.48 12.21
C PHE A 736 -15.54 -19.90 13.63
N ASN A 737 -14.23 -19.90 13.92
CA ASN A 737 -13.73 -20.10 15.28
C ASN A 737 -13.58 -18.74 15.99
N PRO A 738 -14.17 -18.56 17.19
CA PRO A 738 -13.93 -17.36 17.99
C PRO A 738 -12.44 -17.16 18.26
N THR A 739 -12.00 -15.90 18.17
CA THR A 739 -10.58 -15.54 18.31
C THR A 739 -10.28 -15.03 19.72
N VAL A 740 -8.99 -14.89 20.04
CA VAL A 740 -8.53 -14.22 21.28
C VAL A 740 -9.19 -12.85 21.45
N VAL A 741 -9.32 -12.08 20.36
CA VAL A 741 -9.95 -10.74 20.34
C VAL A 741 -11.44 -10.82 20.69
N THR A 742 -12.14 -11.85 20.22
CA THR A 742 -13.57 -12.07 20.48
C THR A 742 -13.82 -12.26 21.98
N TYR A 743 -13.10 -13.20 22.60
CA TYR A 743 -13.21 -13.48 24.04
C TYR A 743 -12.76 -12.30 24.88
N THR A 744 -11.59 -11.70 24.61
CA THR A 744 -11.08 -10.57 25.38
C THR A 744 -12.00 -9.35 25.36
N THR A 745 -12.63 -9.06 24.23
CA THR A 745 -13.59 -7.94 24.10
C THR A 745 -14.82 -8.16 24.97
N LEU A 746 -15.41 -9.35 24.95
CA LEU A 746 -16.55 -9.71 25.80
C LEU A 746 -16.16 -9.71 27.28
N MET A 747 -15.00 -10.27 27.61
CA MET A 747 -14.47 -10.29 28.97
C MET A 747 -14.26 -8.88 29.54
N ASP A 748 -13.67 -7.95 28.79
CA ASP A 748 -13.50 -6.56 29.26
C ASP A 748 -14.85 -5.86 29.44
N ALA A 749 -15.83 -6.18 28.60
CA ALA A 749 -17.20 -5.67 28.74
C ALA A 749 -17.89 -6.21 30.01
N PHE A 750 -17.74 -7.51 30.31
CA PHE A 750 -18.22 -8.10 31.56
C PHE A 750 -17.55 -7.48 32.79
N VAL A 751 -16.24 -7.22 32.71
CA VAL A 751 -15.51 -6.48 33.76
C VAL A 751 -16.04 -5.05 33.92
N GLY A 752 -16.35 -4.37 32.82
CA GLY A 752 -16.98 -3.04 32.83
C GLY A 752 -18.38 -3.02 33.45
N ALA A 753 -19.14 -4.10 33.29
CA ALA A 753 -20.46 -4.30 33.91
C ALA A 753 -20.40 -4.84 35.36
N GLY A 754 -19.22 -5.20 35.86
CA GLY A 754 -19.01 -5.75 37.21
C GLY A 754 -19.35 -7.25 37.35
N ASN A 755 -19.65 -7.94 36.25
CA ASN A 755 -19.96 -9.36 36.22
C ASN A 755 -18.70 -10.21 35.99
N THR A 756 -17.89 -10.36 37.03
CA THR A 756 -16.62 -11.10 36.96
C THR A 756 -16.81 -12.61 36.85
N ASP A 757 -17.95 -13.17 37.31
CA ASP A 757 -18.18 -14.61 37.23
C ASP A 757 -18.47 -15.05 35.79
N SER A 758 -19.21 -14.25 34.99
CA SER A 758 -19.31 -14.49 33.54
C SER A 758 -17.96 -14.34 32.84
N MET A 759 -17.12 -13.38 33.23
CA MET A 759 -15.79 -13.21 32.67
C MET A 759 -14.90 -14.45 32.90
N LEU A 760 -14.89 -15.00 34.12
CA LEU A 760 -14.10 -16.19 34.44
C LEU A 760 -14.60 -17.42 33.65
N ARG A 761 -15.92 -17.60 33.52
CA ARG A 761 -16.49 -18.66 32.68
C ARG A 761 -16.01 -18.57 31.22
N MET A 762 -15.94 -17.36 30.67
CA MET A 762 -15.43 -17.16 29.31
C MET A 762 -13.93 -17.42 29.19
N PHE A 763 -13.15 -17.14 30.25
CA PHE A 763 -11.73 -17.48 30.29
C PHE A 763 -11.53 -19.00 30.28
N ASP A 764 -12.31 -19.73 31.06
CA ASP A 764 -12.28 -21.19 31.10
C ASP A 764 -12.73 -21.78 29.74
N GLU A 765 -13.82 -21.28 29.16
CA GLU A 765 -14.31 -21.68 27.83
C GLU A 765 -13.27 -21.44 26.72
N MET A 766 -12.55 -20.32 26.78
CA MET A 766 -11.47 -19.98 25.85
C MET A 766 -10.33 -21.01 25.91
N ILE A 767 -9.96 -21.46 27.11
CA ILE A 767 -8.94 -22.49 27.33
C ILE A 767 -9.44 -23.86 26.87
N GLU A 768 -10.68 -24.23 27.20
CA GLU A 768 -11.30 -25.50 26.78
C GLU A 768 -11.37 -25.63 25.26
N LYS A 769 -11.61 -24.53 24.55
CA LYS A 769 -11.62 -24.47 23.07
C LYS A 769 -10.23 -24.35 22.45
N ALA A 770 -9.16 -24.51 23.23
CA ALA A 770 -7.76 -24.41 22.80
C ALA A 770 -7.40 -23.06 22.14
N VAL A 771 -8.11 -21.98 22.50
CA VAL A 771 -7.76 -20.63 22.07
C VAL A 771 -6.78 -20.05 23.08
N MET A 772 -5.50 -19.95 22.72
CA MET A 772 -4.43 -19.58 23.67
C MET A 772 -4.55 -18.13 24.16
N PRO A 773 -4.66 -17.88 25.48
CA PRO A 773 -4.67 -16.53 26.03
C PRO A 773 -3.37 -15.78 25.76
N ASN A 774 -3.45 -14.47 25.52
CA ASN A 774 -2.29 -13.60 25.36
C ASN A 774 -2.14 -12.62 26.54
N VAL A 775 -1.09 -11.81 26.52
CA VAL A 775 -0.79 -10.79 27.56
C VAL A 775 -2.00 -9.89 27.85
N ILE A 776 -2.77 -9.52 26.82
CA ILE A 776 -3.96 -8.67 26.94
C ILE A 776 -5.08 -9.43 27.66
N THR A 777 -5.32 -10.70 27.33
CA THR A 777 -6.33 -11.54 28.00
C THR A 777 -6.07 -11.62 29.50
N TYR A 778 -4.84 -11.97 29.88
CA TYR A 778 -4.44 -12.04 31.28
C TYR A 778 -4.61 -10.69 31.99
N SER A 779 -4.22 -9.58 31.34
CA SER A 779 -4.42 -8.23 31.86
C SER A 779 -5.90 -7.90 32.11
N VAL A 780 -6.82 -8.28 31.21
CA VAL A 780 -8.27 -8.05 31.39
C VAL A 780 -8.82 -8.86 32.57
N VAL A 781 -8.44 -10.13 32.70
CA VAL A 781 -8.83 -10.98 33.84
C VAL A 781 -8.34 -10.38 35.16
N MET A 782 -7.06 -10.01 35.22
CA MET A 782 -6.47 -9.37 36.40
C MET A 782 -7.16 -8.06 36.76
N LYS A 783 -7.43 -7.20 35.78
CA LYS A 783 -8.21 -5.95 35.96
C LYS A 783 -9.59 -6.24 36.55
N GLY A 784 -10.28 -7.26 36.05
CA GLY A 784 -11.58 -7.71 36.54
C GLY A 784 -11.55 -8.16 38.00
N LEU A 785 -10.58 -8.99 38.35
CA LEU A 785 -10.39 -9.49 39.71
C LEU A 785 -9.99 -8.38 40.68
N CYS A 786 -9.14 -7.44 40.23
CA CYS A 786 -8.73 -6.28 41.01
C CYS A 786 -9.91 -5.37 41.36
N LYS A 787 -10.80 -5.08 40.39
CA LYS A 787 -12.01 -4.26 40.61
C LYS A 787 -12.98 -4.85 41.64
N GLN A 788 -13.06 -6.18 41.73
CA GLN A 788 -13.84 -6.87 42.76
C GLN A 788 -13.08 -7.04 44.09
N GLY A 789 -11.84 -6.53 44.20
CA GLY A 789 -11.00 -6.69 45.39
C GLY A 789 -10.44 -8.10 45.60
N ARG A 790 -10.58 -9.02 44.63
CA ARG A 790 -10.11 -10.41 44.69
C ARG A 790 -8.61 -10.51 44.34
N LEU A 791 -7.77 -9.73 45.03
CA LEU A 791 -6.36 -9.53 44.71
C LEU A 791 -5.49 -10.80 44.75
N GLN A 792 -5.80 -11.74 45.65
CA GLN A 792 -5.07 -13.02 45.73
C GLN A 792 -5.25 -13.87 44.47
N LYS A 793 -6.47 -13.89 43.91
CA LYS A 793 -6.74 -14.57 42.63
C LYS A 793 -6.04 -13.85 41.48
N ALA A 794 -5.98 -12.52 41.50
CA ALA A 794 -5.25 -11.76 40.47
C ALA A 794 -3.75 -12.10 40.47
N MET A 795 -3.15 -12.31 41.64
CA MET A 795 -1.75 -12.75 41.74
C MET A 795 -1.55 -14.20 41.28
N ALA A 796 -2.51 -15.10 41.55
CA ALA A 796 -2.48 -16.45 41.03
C ALA A 796 -2.48 -16.46 39.49
N ILE A 797 -3.33 -15.62 38.87
CA ILE A 797 -3.39 -15.45 37.42
C ILE A 797 -2.07 -14.93 36.82
N LEU A 798 -1.33 -14.07 37.54
CA LEU A 798 0.02 -13.66 37.12
C LEU A 798 1.01 -14.83 37.16
N ASN A 799 0.94 -15.69 38.19
CA ASN A 799 1.79 -16.88 38.24
C ASN A 799 1.43 -17.89 37.13
N ASP A 800 0.14 -18.08 36.86
CA ASP A 800 -0.34 -18.94 35.77
C ASP A 800 0.18 -18.43 34.40
N MET A 801 0.23 -17.11 34.20
CA MET A 801 0.80 -16.49 33.01
C MET A 801 2.29 -16.83 32.85
N HIS A 802 3.07 -16.78 33.93
CA HIS A 802 4.49 -17.16 33.91
C HIS A 802 4.69 -18.67 33.67
N ILE A 803 3.86 -19.52 34.28
CA ILE A 803 3.89 -20.99 34.08
C ILE A 803 3.56 -21.34 32.63
N ALA A 804 2.63 -20.61 32.01
CA ALA A 804 2.28 -20.75 30.59
C ALA A 804 3.38 -20.24 29.63
N GLY A 805 4.50 -19.71 30.15
CA GLY A 805 5.62 -19.19 29.36
C GLY A 805 5.35 -17.83 28.70
N ILE A 806 4.31 -17.11 29.14
CA ILE A 806 3.94 -15.81 28.57
C ILE A 806 4.60 -14.71 29.40
N CYS A 807 5.45 -13.89 28.75
CA CYS A 807 6.16 -12.81 29.43
C CYS A 807 5.21 -11.64 29.76
N ALA A 808 5.16 -11.27 31.04
CA ALA A 808 4.41 -10.09 31.48
C ALA A 808 5.05 -8.80 30.96
N ASP A 809 4.22 -7.83 30.56
CA ASP A 809 4.65 -6.52 30.08
C ASP A 809 4.40 -5.42 31.14
N GLN A 810 4.77 -4.18 30.83
CA GLN A 810 4.57 -3.06 31.73
C GLN A 810 3.07 -2.79 32.02
N ILE A 811 2.16 -3.17 31.11
CA ILE A 811 0.70 -2.95 31.26
C ILE A 811 0.13 -3.94 32.28
N THR A 812 0.54 -5.20 32.22
CA THR A 812 0.20 -6.26 33.18
C THR A 812 0.54 -5.83 34.60
N TYR A 813 1.79 -5.45 34.84
CA TYR A 813 2.25 -4.99 36.16
C TYR A 813 1.55 -3.70 36.61
N ASN A 814 1.36 -2.73 35.69
CA ASN A 814 0.61 -1.50 36.00
C ASN A 814 -0.84 -1.77 36.39
N THR A 815 -1.49 -2.76 35.79
CA THR A 815 -2.87 -3.15 36.09
C THR A 815 -2.98 -3.70 37.52
N LEU A 816 -2.04 -4.54 37.94
CA LEU A 816 -1.96 -5.04 39.32
C LEU A 816 -1.64 -3.92 40.30
N ILE A 817 -0.63 -3.09 40.01
CA ILE A 817 -0.29 -1.93 40.83
C ILE A 817 -1.52 -1.04 41.01
N GLN A 818 -2.26 -0.75 39.94
CA GLN A 818 -3.51 0.02 40.02
C GLN A 818 -4.54 -0.69 40.91
N GLY A 819 -4.75 -2.00 40.75
CA GLY A 819 -5.65 -2.78 41.60
C GLY A 819 -5.30 -2.70 43.09
N PHE A 820 -4.02 -2.86 43.44
CA PHE A 820 -3.55 -2.69 44.81
C PHE A 820 -3.66 -1.24 45.29
N CYS A 821 -3.54 -0.25 44.40
CA CYS A 821 -3.79 1.16 44.70
C CYS A 821 -5.26 1.43 45.06
N GLU A 822 -6.21 0.83 44.33
CA GLU A 822 -7.65 0.98 44.59
C GLU A 822 -8.05 0.38 45.95
N VAL A 823 -7.45 -0.76 46.33
CA VAL A 823 -7.64 -1.40 47.66
C VAL A 823 -6.76 -0.75 48.74
N ARG A 824 -5.98 0.28 48.40
CA ARG A 824 -5.11 1.04 49.31
C ARG A 824 -4.05 0.18 50.01
N ASN A 825 -3.49 -0.83 49.34
CA ASN A 825 -2.38 -1.65 49.85
C ASN A 825 -1.04 -1.19 49.26
N ILE A 826 -0.28 -0.40 50.04
CA ILE A 826 1.00 0.18 49.59
C ILE A 826 2.09 -0.88 49.49
N GLU A 827 2.21 -1.75 50.48
CA GLU A 827 3.29 -2.73 50.56
C GLU A 827 3.29 -3.64 49.34
N MET A 828 2.11 -4.14 48.96
CA MET A 828 2.00 -4.99 47.78
C MET A 828 2.21 -4.21 46.48
N ALA A 829 1.74 -2.96 46.37
CA ALA A 829 1.98 -2.14 45.18
C ALA A 829 3.47 -1.88 44.91
N PHE A 830 4.27 -1.63 45.95
CA PHE A 830 5.72 -1.49 45.82
C PHE A 830 6.42 -2.84 45.58
N ARG A 831 5.94 -3.93 46.19
CA ARG A 831 6.48 -5.27 45.92
C ARG A 831 6.34 -5.67 44.44
N ILE A 832 5.17 -5.41 43.85
CA ILE A 832 4.90 -5.69 42.42
C ILE A 832 5.78 -4.80 41.51
N HIS A 833 6.04 -3.56 41.92
CA HIS A 833 7.00 -2.70 41.22
C HIS A 833 8.43 -3.26 41.28
N ASP A 834 8.86 -3.77 42.43
CA ASP A 834 10.19 -4.35 42.59
C ASP A 834 10.33 -5.66 41.82
N GLU A 835 9.27 -6.48 41.76
CA GLU A 835 9.18 -7.67 40.90
C GLU A 835 9.30 -7.29 39.41
N MET A 836 8.61 -6.23 38.97
CA MET A 836 8.74 -5.71 37.61
C MET A 836 10.20 -5.32 37.27
N LEU A 837 10.93 -4.73 38.21
CA LEU A 837 12.35 -4.41 38.03
C LEU A 837 13.25 -5.65 37.98
N GLN A 838 12.94 -6.69 38.76
CA GLN A 838 13.69 -7.96 38.73
C GLN A 838 13.57 -8.67 37.39
N HIS A 839 12.44 -8.52 36.70
CA HIS A 839 12.24 -9.01 35.33
C HIS A 839 12.85 -8.10 34.25
N ASN A 840 13.74 -7.17 34.61
CA ASN A 840 14.39 -6.21 33.71
C ASN A 840 13.43 -5.31 32.93
N LEU A 841 12.19 -5.13 33.40
CA LEU A 841 11.23 -4.23 32.78
C LEU A 841 11.44 -2.80 33.28
N THR A 842 11.50 -1.84 32.35
CA THR A 842 11.64 -0.43 32.68
C THR A 842 10.28 0.17 33.10
N PRO A 843 10.17 0.76 34.31
CA PRO A 843 8.93 1.40 34.74
C PRO A 843 8.54 2.57 33.85
N THR A 844 7.26 2.65 33.49
CA THR A 844 6.71 3.73 32.66
C THR A 844 6.32 4.95 33.50
N PRO A 845 6.14 6.14 32.90
CA PRO A 845 5.56 7.28 33.60
C PRO A 845 4.19 6.98 34.22
N VAL A 846 3.43 6.03 33.67
CA VAL A 846 2.13 5.58 34.22
C VAL A 846 2.35 4.82 35.54
N THR A 847 3.35 3.95 35.61
CA THR A 847 3.72 3.20 36.82
C THR A 847 3.99 4.14 37.99
N TYR A 848 4.85 5.14 37.79
CA TYR A 848 5.18 6.10 38.83
C TYR A 848 4.01 7.01 39.20
N ASN A 849 3.13 7.36 38.24
CA ASN A 849 1.89 8.09 38.56
C ASN A 849 1.00 7.30 39.53
N LEU A 850 0.87 5.98 39.34
CA LEU A 850 0.08 5.10 40.22
C LEU A 850 0.69 5.03 41.64
N LEU A 851 2.01 4.85 41.73
CA LEU A 851 2.74 4.80 43.00
C LEU A 851 2.71 6.14 43.75
N ILE A 852 2.87 7.26 43.04
CA ILE A 852 2.73 8.61 43.62
C ILE A 852 1.30 8.82 44.14
N ASN A 853 0.29 8.39 43.37
CA ASN A 853 -1.12 8.53 43.74
C ASN A 853 -1.44 7.75 45.03
N ILE A 854 -1.01 6.48 45.15
CA ILE A 854 -1.29 5.69 46.36
C ILE A 854 -0.57 6.24 47.60
N LEU A 855 0.67 6.72 47.47
CA LEU A 855 1.38 7.40 48.55
C LEU A 855 0.64 8.66 49.01
N CYS A 856 0.13 9.44 48.05
CA CYS A 856 -0.68 10.62 48.33
C CYS A 856 -2.02 10.29 49.01
N LEU A 857 -2.73 9.25 48.53
CA LEU A 857 -4.02 8.80 49.10
C LEU A 857 -3.90 8.30 50.55
N LYS A 858 -2.73 7.77 50.93
CA LYS A 858 -2.43 7.31 52.29
C LYS A 858 -1.80 8.39 53.18
N GLY A 859 -1.65 9.61 52.67
CA GLY A 859 -1.08 10.74 53.42
C GLY A 859 0.46 10.72 53.54
N LYS A 860 1.14 9.76 52.90
CA LYS A 860 2.62 9.67 52.85
C LYS A 860 3.20 10.60 51.77
N VAL A 861 2.80 11.88 51.81
CA VAL A 861 3.12 12.86 50.76
C VAL A 861 4.63 13.15 50.67
N ASP A 862 5.35 13.08 51.79
CA ASP A 862 6.81 13.34 51.81
C ASP A 862 7.58 12.26 51.04
N TYR A 863 7.16 10.98 51.16
CA TYR A 863 7.71 9.89 50.35
C TYR A 863 7.37 10.03 48.87
N ALA A 864 6.17 10.55 48.54
CA ALA A 864 5.79 10.82 47.14
C ALA A 864 6.64 11.93 46.51
N GLU A 865 7.01 12.95 47.31
CA GLU A 865 7.90 14.04 46.90
C GLU A 865 9.34 13.55 46.71
N GLN A 866 9.84 12.70 47.61
CA GLN A 866 11.14 12.06 47.45
C GLN A 866 11.20 11.20 46.19
N LEU A 867 10.15 10.41 45.92
CA LEU A 867 10.02 9.62 44.70
C LEU A 867 9.99 10.52 43.45
N LEU A 868 9.25 11.63 43.48
CA LEU A 868 9.24 12.60 42.38
C LEU A 868 10.64 13.17 42.09
N ASN A 869 11.36 13.60 43.12
CA ASN A 869 12.69 14.21 42.96
C ASN A 869 13.72 13.18 42.45
N THR A 870 13.73 11.97 43.01
CA THR A 870 14.60 10.89 42.51
C THR A 870 14.33 10.52 41.05
N LEU A 871 13.08 10.62 40.58
CA LEU A 871 12.75 10.39 39.17
C LEU A 871 13.25 11.52 38.27
N LEU A 872 13.20 12.76 38.76
CA LEU A 872 13.72 13.93 38.06
C LEU A 872 15.25 13.90 37.95
N ASP A 873 15.95 13.49 39.01
CA ASP A 873 17.41 13.35 39.01
C ASP A 873 17.87 12.27 38.03
N LYS A 874 17.06 11.23 37.83
CA LYS A 874 17.26 10.18 36.83
C LYS A 874 16.85 10.59 35.41
N GLY A 875 16.38 11.81 35.19
CA GLY A 875 15.96 12.30 33.88
C GLY A 875 14.63 11.73 33.35
N VAL A 876 13.79 11.15 34.22
CA VAL A 876 12.51 10.53 33.81
C VAL A 876 11.46 11.62 33.57
N SER A 877 10.95 11.71 32.34
CA SER A 877 9.86 12.64 31.98
C SER A 877 8.51 12.14 32.50
N LEU A 878 7.94 12.86 33.47
CA LEU A 878 6.65 12.53 34.10
C LEU A 878 5.48 13.31 33.50
N ARG A 879 4.28 12.72 33.53
CA ARG A 879 3.06 13.38 33.07
C ARG A 879 2.60 14.47 34.06
N LYS A 880 1.93 15.51 33.57
CA LYS A 880 1.25 16.55 34.37
C LYS A 880 0.41 15.98 35.55
N PHE A 881 -0.16 14.79 35.37
CA PHE A 881 -0.97 14.11 36.39
C PHE A 881 -0.20 13.82 37.70
N ALA A 882 1.07 13.41 37.67
CA ALA A 882 1.86 13.18 38.90
C ALA A 882 1.99 14.46 39.73
N TYR A 883 2.39 15.56 39.10
CA TYR A 883 2.56 16.86 39.75
C TYR A 883 1.25 17.37 40.35
N THR A 884 0.16 17.35 39.56
CA THR A 884 -1.16 17.79 40.03
C THR A 884 -1.70 16.91 41.18
N THR A 885 -1.37 15.62 41.20
CA THR A 885 -1.75 14.71 42.30
C THR A 885 -1.03 15.07 43.60
N ILE A 886 0.28 15.34 43.54
CA ILE A 886 1.05 15.79 44.71
C ILE A 886 0.59 17.17 45.17
N VAL A 887 0.32 18.11 44.26
CA VAL A 887 -0.23 19.43 44.61
C VAL A 887 -1.56 19.28 45.37
N LYS A 888 -2.49 18.45 44.87
CA LYS A 888 -3.77 18.17 45.56
C LYS A 888 -3.53 17.59 46.96
N ALA A 889 -2.57 16.68 47.09
CA ALA A 889 -2.22 16.04 48.36
C ALA A 889 -1.57 17.03 49.35
N GLN A 890 -0.69 17.92 48.88
CA GLN A 890 -0.05 18.96 49.71
C GLN A 890 -1.07 20.01 50.18
N CYS A 891 -1.99 20.44 49.29
CA CYS A 891 -3.13 21.27 49.70
C CYS A 891 -4.00 20.56 50.74
N ALA A 892 -4.21 19.24 50.58
CA ALA A 892 -4.91 18.40 51.55
C ALA A 892 -4.07 18.01 52.78
N LYS A 893 -2.79 18.38 52.87
CA LYS A 893 -1.96 18.27 54.09
C LYS A 893 -1.84 19.61 54.80
N GLY A 894 -2.09 20.72 54.10
CA GLY A 894 -1.96 22.09 54.61
C GLY A 894 -0.59 22.72 54.34
N MET A 895 0.24 22.08 53.51
CA MET A 895 1.57 22.55 53.12
C MET A 895 1.46 23.47 51.89
N SER A 896 0.83 24.63 52.07
CA SER A 896 0.45 25.57 51.00
C SER A 896 1.64 26.06 50.17
N VAL A 897 2.78 26.37 50.80
CA VAL A 897 4.00 26.85 50.12
C VAL A 897 4.58 25.81 49.16
N LYS A 898 4.68 24.55 49.60
CA LYS A 898 5.17 23.45 48.73
C LYS A 898 4.24 23.22 47.54
N ALA A 899 2.93 23.33 47.75
CA ALA A 899 1.94 23.20 46.69
C ALA A 899 2.10 24.30 45.61
N ILE A 900 2.36 25.55 46.03
CA ILE A 900 2.62 26.68 45.11
C ILE A 900 3.90 26.43 44.30
N MET A 901 5.00 26.05 44.95
CA MET A 901 6.28 25.78 44.28
C MET A 901 6.16 24.67 43.23
N LEU A 902 5.48 23.57 43.56
CA LEU A 902 5.23 22.46 42.63
C LEU A 902 4.35 22.90 41.47
N PHE A 903 3.35 23.76 41.69
CA PHE A 903 2.48 24.23 40.63
C PHE A 903 3.16 25.25 39.70
N ASP A 904 3.99 26.13 40.23
CA ASP A 904 4.84 27.03 39.44
C ASP A 904 5.79 26.23 38.54
N ARG A 905 6.34 25.13 39.07
CA ARG A 905 7.14 24.18 38.27
C ARG A 905 6.34 23.59 37.11
N ILE A 906 5.07 23.22 37.29
CA ILE A 906 4.22 22.73 36.18
C ILE A 906 4.16 23.76 35.04
N ILE A 907 3.96 25.04 35.37
CA ILE A 907 3.87 26.12 34.39
C ILE A 907 5.21 26.32 33.66
N ARG A 908 6.33 26.37 34.40
CA ARG A 908 7.68 26.53 33.80
C ARG A 908 8.12 25.35 32.96
N SER A 909 7.56 24.16 33.22
CA SER A 909 7.85 22.93 32.46
C SER A 909 7.13 22.89 31.10
N GLY A 910 6.32 23.91 30.77
CA GLY A 910 5.61 23.99 29.49
C GLY A 910 4.33 23.17 29.40
N PHE A 911 3.79 22.66 30.52
CA PHE A 911 2.52 21.94 30.51
C PHE A 911 1.35 22.93 30.37
N GLU A 912 0.42 22.67 29.45
CA GLU A 912 -0.85 23.41 29.38
C GLU A 912 -1.65 23.22 30.68
N VAL A 913 -1.99 24.30 31.37
CA VAL A 913 -2.77 24.28 32.62
C VAL A 913 -4.20 24.72 32.32
N SER A 914 -5.20 24.08 32.96
CA SER A 914 -6.62 24.36 32.75
C SER A 914 -7.28 24.97 34.00
N ILE A 915 -8.46 25.57 33.84
CA ILE A 915 -9.28 26.08 34.97
C ILE A 915 -9.50 25.00 36.03
N LYS A 916 -9.70 23.74 35.62
CA LYS A 916 -9.92 22.59 36.52
C LYS A 916 -8.71 22.27 37.41
N ASP A 917 -7.49 22.55 36.94
CA ASP A 917 -6.27 22.31 37.73
C ASP A 917 -6.14 23.34 38.85
N PHE A 918 -6.42 24.61 38.54
CA PHE A 918 -6.46 25.70 39.52
C PHE A 918 -7.61 25.49 40.52
N SER A 919 -8.82 25.20 40.04
CA SER A 919 -10.00 25.01 40.90
C SER A 919 -9.80 23.87 41.91
N ALA A 920 -9.17 22.77 41.50
CA ALA A 920 -8.88 21.65 42.38
C ALA A 920 -7.92 21.99 43.54
N ALA A 921 -6.95 22.88 43.31
CA ALA A 921 -6.03 23.35 44.35
C ALA A 921 -6.69 24.40 45.25
N ILE A 922 -7.33 25.42 44.65
CA ILE A 922 -8.02 26.52 45.34
C ILE A 922 -9.13 25.97 46.25
N ASN A 923 -10.00 25.08 45.73
CA ASN A 923 -11.10 24.51 46.52
C ASN A 923 -10.61 23.78 47.77
N ARG A 924 -9.46 23.08 47.70
CA ARG A 924 -8.88 22.35 48.85
C ARG A 924 -8.25 23.30 49.87
N LEU A 925 -7.59 24.37 49.43
CA LEU A 925 -7.02 25.40 50.30
C LEU A 925 -8.12 26.21 51.00
N CYS A 926 -9.16 26.62 50.26
CA CYS A 926 -10.32 27.34 50.79
C CYS A 926 -11.08 26.51 51.84
N LYS A 927 -11.29 25.20 51.62
CA LYS A 927 -11.92 24.30 52.61
C LYS A 927 -11.15 24.20 53.94
N ARG A 928 -9.84 24.48 53.94
CA ARG A 928 -8.96 24.47 55.12
C ARG A 928 -8.62 25.86 55.66
N ASN A 929 -9.26 26.90 55.13
CA ASN A 929 -9.07 28.30 55.54
C ASN A 929 -7.70 28.92 55.18
N PHE A 930 -6.96 28.34 54.22
CA PHE A 930 -5.70 28.90 53.67
C PHE A 930 -5.99 29.91 52.56
N VAL A 931 -6.60 31.02 52.95
CA VAL A 931 -7.15 32.04 52.05
C VAL A 931 -6.05 32.83 51.30
N ASN A 932 -4.94 33.13 51.97
CA ASN A 932 -3.88 33.97 51.41
C ASN A 932 -3.13 33.25 50.28
N GLU A 933 -2.97 31.94 50.42
CA GLU A 933 -2.33 31.09 49.43
C GLU A 933 -3.25 30.76 48.27
N ALA A 934 -4.56 30.67 48.50
CA ALA A 934 -5.54 30.60 47.42
C ALA A 934 -5.47 31.85 46.50
N ILE A 935 -5.23 33.05 47.07
CA ILE A 935 -5.02 34.28 46.30
C ILE A 935 -3.79 34.18 45.38
N ILE A 936 -2.72 33.51 45.82
CA ILE A 936 -1.52 33.31 45.00
C ILE A 936 -1.86 32.44 43.77
N PHE A 937 -2.62 31.37 43.95
CA PHE A 937 -3.09 30.54 42.82
C PHE A 937 -3.97 31.33 41.84
N ILE A 938 -4.83 32.24 42.33
CA ILE A 938 -5.65 33.11 41.47
C ILE A 938 -4.75 34.06 40.67
N LYS A 939 -3.74 34.68 41.30
CA LYS A 939 -2.78 35.55 40.59
C LYS A 939 -2.00 34.79 39.52
N MET A 940 -1.57 33.56 39.81
CA MET A 940 -0.92 32.68 38.82
C MET A 940 -1.85 32.35 37.65
N MET A 941 -3.13 32.06 37.93
CA MET A 941 -4.15 31.77 36.92
C MET A 941 -4.29 32.90 35.91
N LEU A 942 -4.35 34.15 36.39
CA LEU A 942 -4.44 35.33 35.54
C LEU A 942 -3.17 35.61 34.74
N HIS A 943 -1.99 35.35 35.32
CA HIS A 943 -0.72 35.55 34.62
C HIS A 943 -0.57 34.62 33.41
N VAL A 944 -1.15 33.42 33.48
CA VAL A 944 -1.22 32.44 32.39
C VAL A 944 -2.35 32.78 31.39
N GLY A 945 -3.17 33.81 31.66
CA GLY A 945 -4.27 34.24 30.79
C GLY A 945 -5.56 33.43 30.96
N ILE A 946 -5.70 32.71 32.07
CA ILE A 946 -6.88 31.87 32.38
C ILE A 946 -7.76 32.61 33.38
N TYR A 947 -9.08 32.64 33.14
CA TYR A 947 -10.05 33.33 34.00
C TYR A 947 -10.93 32.33 34.78
N PRO A 948 -11.25 32.59 36.07
CA PRO A 948 -12.13 31.73 36.85
C PRO A 948 -13.52 31.58 36.25
N ASP A 949 -14.15 30.42 36.46
CA ASP A 949 -15.56 30.17 36.14
C ASP A 949 -16.48 30.53 37.33
N GLU A 950 -17.79 30.59 37.07
CA GLU A 950 -18.82 31.00 38.04
C GLU A 950 -18.77 30.17 39.34
N GLU A 951 -18.54 28.86 39.22
CA GLU A 951 -18.43 27.94 40.37
C GLU A 951 -17.20 28.26 41.24
N LEU A 952 -16.03 28.50 40.63
CA LEU A 952 -14.81 28.83 41.36
C LEU A 952 -14.92 30.20 42.06
N TYR A 953 -15.60 31.18 41.45
CA TYR A 953 -15.86 32.47 42.08
C TYR A 953 -16.69 32.35 43.36
N ILE A 954 -17.76 31.54 43.35
CA ILE A 954 -18.60 31.31 44.53
C ILE A 954 -17.80 30.67 45.67
N ILE A 955 -16.93 29.71 45.35
CA ILE A 955 -16.10 29.03 46.34
C ILE A 955 -15.07 29.96 46.96
N ILE A 956 -14.45 30.84 46.17
CA ILE A 956 -13.49 31.83 46.66
C ILE A 956 -14.20 32.90 47.49
N GLY A 957 -15.35 33.41 47.02
CA GLY A 957 -16.13 34.43 47.71
C GLY A 957 -16.60 33.98 49.08
N SER A 958 -17.14 32.75 49.19
CA SER A 958 -17.57 32.18 50.47
C SER A 958 -16.42 31.94 51.45
N ALA A 959 -15.21 31.65 50.96
CA ALA A 959 -14.01 31.52 51.80
C ALA A 959 -13.51 32.86 52.34
N PHE A 960 -13.55 33.93 51.53
CA PHE A 960 -13.18 35.29 51.95
C PHE A 960 -14.14 35.86 53.01
N ILE A 961 -15.44 35.60 52.86
CA ILE A 961 -16.46 36.01 53.85
C ILE A 961 -16.22 35.32 55.20
N LYS A 962 -15.91 34.02 55.22
CA LYS A 962 -15.63 33.27 56.46
C LYS A 962 -14.41 33.80 57.25
N LYS A 963 -13.43 34.40 56.59
CA LYS A 963 -12.21 34.95 57.22
C LYS A 963 -12.26 36.47 57.41
N ASN A 964 -13.38 37.11 57.03
CA ASN A 964 -13.60 38.56 57.07
C ASN A 964 -12.55 39.38 56.27
N GLU A 965 -12.01 38.82 55.18
CA GLU A 965 -11.04 39.51 54.30
C GLU A 965 -11.75 40.27 53.17
N LEU A 966 -12.35 41.39 53.53
CA LEU A 966 -13.19 42.22 52.65
C LEU A 966 -12.42 42.84 51.48
N GLN A 967 -11.16 43.25 51.67
CA GLN A 967 -10.34 43.83 50.59
C GLN A 967 -10.10 42.85 49.43
N SER A 968 -9.80 41.59 49.74
CA SER A 968 -9.59 40.53 48.74
C SER A 968 -10.88 40.16 48.01
N LEU A 969 -12.03 40.24 48.70
CA LEU A 969 -13.36 40.06 48.12
C LEU A 969 -13.70 41.17 47.12
N PHE A 970 -13.43 42.44 47.45
CA PHE A 970 -13.66 43.57 46.53
C PHE A 970 -12.72 43.54 45.32
N ALA A 971 -11.47 43.10 45.50
CA ALA A 971 -10.54 42.90 44.39
C ALA A 971 -11.02 41.80 43.42
N LEU A 972 -11.54 40.68 43.96
CA LEU A 972 -12.15 39.62 43.15
C LEU A 972 -13.38 40.12 42.39
N GLN A 973 -14.22 40.93 43.03
CA GLN A 973 -15.42 41.51 42.42
C GLN A 973 -15.09 42.49 41.29
N ALA A 974 -14.05 43.32 41.44
CA ALA A 974 -13.55 44.18 40.38
C ALA A 974 -13.02 43.38 39.17
N MET A 975 -12.44 42.19 39.40
CA MET A 975 -12.02 41.30 38.32
C MET A 975 -13.19 40.65 37.58
N ILE A 976 -14.26 40.27 38.28
CA ILE A 976 -15.50 39.73 37.68
C ILE A 976 -16.06 40.74 36.67
N VAL A 977 -16.19 42.00 37.09
CA VAL A 977 -16.66 43.11 36.24
C VAL A 977 -15.75 43.29 35.01
N LYS A 978 -14.43 43.22 35.19
CA LYS A 978 -13.45 43.37 34.10
C LYS A 978 -13.47 42.20 33.10
N SER A 979 -13.89 41.01 33.53
CA SER A 979 -13.96 39.79 32.69
C SER A 979 -15.27 39.62 31.93
N GLY A 980 -16.29 40.47 32.18
CA GLY A 980 -17.57 40.45 31.47
C GLY A 980 -18.53 39.33 31.87
N ILE A 981 -18.26 38.59 32.96
CA ILE A 981 -19.14 37.55 33.51
C ILE A 981 -20.16 38.24 34.44
N LEU A 982 -21.25 38.74 33.87
CA LEU A 982 -22.41 39.25 34.60
C LEU A 982 -23.55 38.23 34.51
N THR A 983 -23.62 37.31 35.46
CA THR A 983 -24.83 36.51 35.75
C THR A 983 -25.39 36.89 37.12
N TRP A 984 -26.70 36.99 37.17
CA TRP A 984 -27.52 37.70 38.15
C TRP A 984 -27.73 36.95 39.49
N ASP A 985 -26.78 36.12 39.93
CA ASP A 985 -27.02 35.17 41.03
C ASP A 985 -26.01 35.23 42.19
N ILE A 986 -25.46 36.43 42.47
CA ILE A 986 -24.65 36.65 43.68
C ILE A 986 -25.55 36.83 44.92
N HIS A 987 -26.88 36.87 44.79
CA HIS A 987 -27.82 37.20 45.87
C HIS A 987 -27.68 36.30 47.13
N GLY A 988 -27.24 35.04 46.96
CA GLY A 988 -26.99 34.10 48.07
C GLY A 988 -25.72 34.37 48.89
N LEU A 989 -24.68 34.97 48.31
CA LEU A 989 -23.44 35.35 49.01
C LEU A 989 -23.63 36.60 49.88
N TRP A 990 -24.59 37.45 49.52
CA TRP A 990 -24.81 38.78 50.13
C TRP A 990 -25.60 38.71 51.43
N ASN A 991 -26.41 37.65 51.61
CA ASN A 991 -27.12 37.39 52.87
C ASN A 991 -26.20 36.98 54.03
N GLN A 992 -24.90 36.74 53.80
CA GLN A 992 -23.92 36.37 54.85
C GLN A 992 -23.05 37.53 55.35
N LEU A 993 -23.22 38.75 54.84
CA LEU A 993 -22.43 39.92 55.24
C LEU A 993 -23.17 40.75 56.31
N ASN A 994 -22.56 40.95 57.48
CA ASN A 994 -23.10 41.82 58.54
C ASN A 994 -23.13 43.30 58.10
N TYR A 995 -24.11 44.05 58.63
CA TYR A 995 -24.51 45.43 58.30
C TYR A 995 -23.34 46.45 58.20
N TYR A 996 -22.25 46.24 58.95
CA TYR A 996 -21.07 47.11 58.93
C TYR A 996 -20.27 47.05 57.62
N ASN A 997 -20.34 45.93 56.90
CA ASN A 997 -19.58 45.69 55.66
C ASN A 997 -20.27 46.27 54.41
N ALA A 998 -21.56 46.63 54.51
CA ALA A 998 -22.32 47.25 53.44
C ALA A 998 -21.86 48.70 53.14
N LEU A 999 -21.27 49.38 54.12
CA LEU A 999 -20.91 50.81 54.03
C LEU A 999 -19.59 51.06 53.27
N GLU A 1000 -18.61 50.14 53.37
CA GLU A 1000 -17.42 50.16 52.52
C GLU A 1000 -17.72 49.75 51.08
N LEU A 1001 -18.62 48.79 50.90
CA LEU A 1001 -19.12 48.35 49.60
C LEU A 1001 -19.75 49.52 48.82
N VAL A 1002 -20.60 50.33 49.47
CA VAL A 1002 -21.19 51.53 48.84
C VAL A 1002 -20.11 52.53 48.39
N ARG A 1003 -19.03 52.70 49.17
CA ARG A 1003 -17.92 53.61 48.80
C ARG A 1003 -17.08 53.10 47.62
N SER A 1004 -16.89 51.79 47.50
CA SER A 1004 -16.15 51.19 46.38
C SER A 1004 -16.96 51.19 45.09
N ILE A 1005 -18.26 50.88 45.17
CA ILE A 1005 -19.19 50.94 44.03
C ILE A 1005 -19.32 52.39 43.54
N ALA A 1006 -19.44 53.38 44.44
CA ALA A 1006 -19.52 54.79 44.07
C ALA A 1006 -18.29 55.26 43.25
N LYS A 1007 -17.07 54.80 43.62
CA LYS A 1007 -15.84 55.12 42.87
C LYS A 1007 -15.79 54.47 41.48
N GLN A 1008 -16.36 53.27 41.30
CA GLN A 1008 -16.43 52.61 39.99
C GLN A 1008 -17.51 53.22 39.09
N VAL A 1009 -18.65 53.60 39.67
CA VAL A 1009 -19.74 54.29 38.97
C VAL A 1009 -19.29 55.68 38.47
N ASP A 1010 -18.50 56.42 39.25
CA ASP A 1010 -17.93 57.70 38.80
C ASP A 1010 -16.97 57.55 37.61
N TRP A 1011 -16.16 56.50 37.58
CA TRP A 1011 -15.29 56.20 36.44
C TRP A 1011 -16.09 55.82 35.19
N MET A 1012 -17.14 55.01 35.36
CA MET A 1012 -18.02 54.57 34.27
C MET A 1012 -18.85 55.73 33.71
N ASN A 1013 -19.37 56.61 34.58
CA ASN A 1013 -20.09 57.82 34.19
C ASN A 1013 -19.19 58.79 33.42
N LYS A 1014 -17.93 58.95 33.83
CA LYS A 1014 -16.96 59.78 33.11
C LYS A 1014 -16.61 59.22 31.73
N PHE A 1015 -16.43 57.90 31.63
CA PHE A 1015 -16.19 57.21 30.36
C PHE A 1015 -17.39 57.33 29.39
N ILE A 1016 -18.61 57.18 29.91
CA ILE A 1016 -19.85 57.30 29.13
C ILE A 1016 -20.05 58.75 28.65
N PHE A 1017 -19.79 59.73 29.51
CA PHE A 1017 -19.90 61.16 29.17
C PHE A 1017 -18.90 61.57 28.09
N ASP A 1018 -17.67 61.06 28.16
CA ASP A 1018 -16.61 61.34 27.17
C ASP A 1018 -16.88 60.65 25.81
N MET A 1019 -17.63 59.54 25.80
CA MET A 1019 -18.00 58.77 24.60
C MET A 1019 -19.33 59.21 23.96
N TRP A 1020 -20.19 59.93 24.69
CA TRP A 1020 -21.54 60.32 24.28
C TRP A 1020 -21.60 61.09 22.94
N PRO A 1021 -20.73 62.07 22.65
CA PRO A 1021 -20.76 62.81 21.38
C PRO A 1021 -20.38 61.94 20.16
N TYR A 1022 -19.66 60.84 20.40
CA TYR A 1022 -19.18 59.93 19.34
C TYR A 1022 -20.21 58.85 19.05
N LEU A 1023 -20.89 58.33 20.09
CA LEU A 1023 -22.01 57.41 19.95
C LEU A 1023 -23.21 58.05 19.24
N ASP A 1024 -23.44 59.35 19.45
CA ASP A 1024 -24.48 60.11 18.73
C ASP A 1024 -24.12 60.31 17.24
N LYS A 1025 -22.83 60.38 16.91
CA LYS A 1025 -22.33 60.40 15.52
C LYS A 1025 -22.51 59.06 14.81
N VAL A 1026 -22.32 57.94 15.52
CA VAL A 1026 -22.60 56.58 15.02
C VAL A 1026 -24.11 56.38 14.77
N ARG A 1027 -24.96 56.97 15.63
CA ARG A 1027 -26.43 56.97 15.50
C ARG A 1027 -26.94 57.78 14.30
N GLN A 1028 -26.27 58.87 13.93
CA GLN A 1028 -26.65 59.65 12.73
C GLN A 1028 -26.21 58.98 11.41
N LEU A 1029 -25.12 58.20 11.43
CA LEU A 1029 -24.59 57.51 10.25
C LEU A 1029 -25.24 56.13 9.99
N SER A 1030 -25.99 55.58 10.96
CA SER A 1030 -26.72 54.31 10.78
C SER A 1030 -27.92 54.41 9.82
N TYR A 1031 -28.21 55.59 9.26
CA TYR A 1031 -29.29 55.83 8.30
C TYR A 1031 -28.82 56.02 6.84
N VAL A 1032 -27.53 55.88 6.55
CA VAL A 1032 -27.00 55.95 5.16
C VAL A 1032 -26.61 54.55 4.69
N SER A 1033 -27.21 54.09 3.60
CA SER A 1033 -26.87 52.81 2.96
C SER A 1033 -25.49 52.89 2.29
N PHE A 1034 -24.49 52.24 2.86
CA PHE A 1034 -23.17 52.11 2.23
C PHE A 1034 -23.26 51.10 1.07
N GLY A 1035 -23.12 51.60 -0.16
CA GLY A 1035 -23.26 50.81 -1.39
C GLY A 1035 -22.07 49.90 -1.73
N ARG A 1036 -20.92 50.01 -1.04
CA ARG A 1036 -19.76 49.11 -1.23
C ARG A 1036 -19.13 48.73 0.11
N VAL A 1037 -18.75 47.47 0.25
CA VAL A 1037 -18.18 46.85 1.47
C VAL A 1037 -16.84 47.48 1.86
N GLU A 1038 -16.11 48.06 0.91
CA GLU A 1038 -14.78 48.65 1.14
C GLU A 1038 -14.84 49.96 1.94
N ASP A 1039 -15.90 50.76 1.73
CA ASP A 1039 -16.14 52.01 2.47
C ASP A 1039 -16.49 51.74 3.94
N PHE A 1040 -17.14 50.60 4.22
CA PHE A 1040 -17.48 50.15 5.57
C PHE A 1040 -16.26 49.63 6.35
N VAL A 1041 -15.26 49.07 5.66
CA VAL A 1041 -13.99 48.60 6.26
C VAL A 1041 -13.04 49.77 6.57
N VAL A 1042 -13.01 50.82 5.73
CA VAL A 1042 -12.28 52.07 6.01
C VAL A 1042 -12.91 52.83 7.20
N PHE A 1043 -14.23 52.75 7.36
CA PHE A 1043 -14.95 53.31 8.49
C PHE A 1043 -14.64 52.60 9.83
N LEU A 1044 -14.59 51.26 9.85
CA LEU A 1044 -14.27 50.49 11.07
C LEU A 1044 -12.80 50.61 11.49
N SER A 1045 -11.87 50.66 10.53
CA SER A 1045 -10.45 50.89 10.82
C SER A 1045 -10.16 52.30 11.38
N SER A 1046 -10.98 53.29 11.00
CA SER A 1046 -10.92 54.63 11.58
C SER A 1046 -11.43 54.68 13.02
N ILE A 1047 -12.41 53.85 13.39
CA ILE A 1047 -12.90 53.71 14.78
C ILE A 1047 -11.89 52.98 15.67
N ASP A 1048 -11.25 51.93 15.16
CA ASP A 1048 -10.19 51.19 15.88
C ASP A 1048 -8.95 52.06 16.11
N SER A 1049 -8.50 52.81 15.11
CA SER A 1049 -7.39 53.76 15.25
C SER A 1049 -7.70 54.90 16.24
N MET A 1050 -8.96 55.34 16.27
CA MET A 1050 -9.43 56.39 17.19
C MET A 1050 -9.54 55.89 18.65
N MET A 1051 -9.99 54.65 18.88
CA MET A 1051 -10.00 54.04 20.22
C MET A 1051 -8.59 53.81 20.77
N ILE A 1052 -7.63 53.42 19.92
CA ILE A 1052 -6.22 53.23 20.32
C ILE A 1052 -5.57 54.56 20.76
N SER A 1053 -5.92 55.68 20.12
CA SER A 1053 -5.31 57.00 20.42
C SER A 1053 -5.72 57.64 21.75
N LYS A 1054 -6.94 57.36 22.26
CA LYS A 1054 -7.49 57.99 23.48
C LYS A 1054 -7.44 57.12 24.74
N LEU A 1055 -7.24 55.80 24.61
CA LEU A 1055 -7.26 54.88 25.76
C LEU A 1055 -5.91 54.68 26.46
N GLN A 1056 -4.81 55.31 25.99
CA GLN A 1056 -3.43 55.11 26.50
C GLN A 1056 -3.17 53.65 26.89
N ILE A 1057 -3.47 52.72 25.98
CA ILE A 1057 -3.06 51.33 26.15
C ILE A 1057 -1.52 51.33 26.05
N PRO A 1058 -0.78 50.75 27.00
CA PRO A 1058 0.67 50.69 26.90
C PRO A 1058 1.07 49.98 25.60
N GLN A 1059 1.81 50.67 24.74
CA GLN A 1059 2.51 50.09 23.58
C GLN A 1059 3.61 49.15 24.10
N ARG A 1060 3.24 47.96 24.58
CA ARG A 1060 4.19 46.87 24.89
C ARG A 1060 3.62 45.49 24.54
N ALA A 1061 2.82 45.44 23.48
CA ALA A 1061 2.37 44.19 22.86
C ALA A 1061 2.64 44.14 21.34
N THR A 1062 3.61 44.93 20.85
CA THR A 1062 4.05 44.86 19.43
C THR A 1062 5.57 44.79 19.22
N GLN A 1063 6.40 44.78 20.26
CA GLN A 1063 7.85 44.61 20.09
C GLN A 1063 8.47 43.82 21.25
N THR A 1064 8.46 42.50 21.14
CA THR A 1064 9.57 41.59 21.47
C THR A 1064 9.19 40.21 20.93
N ILE A 1065 9.23 40.10 19.60
CA ILE A 1065 9.62 38.86 18.94
C ILE A 1065 11.10 39.08 18.62
N HIS A 1066 11.99 38.39 19.34
CA HIS A 1066 13.28 38.03 18.75
C HIS A 1066 13.18 36.55 18.31
N PRO A 1067 13.89 36.19 17.24
CA PRO A 1067 13.39 35.31 16.20
C PRO A 1067 14.14 33.99 16.25
N ASN A 1068 13.39 32.91 16.38
CA ASN A 1068 13.73 31.52 16.08
C ASN A 1068 12.43 30.78 16.41
N THR A 1069 11.58 30.35 15.48
CA THR A 1069 11.88 29.56 14.29
C THR A 1069 10.70 29.59 13.28
N HIS A 1070 11.07 29.77 12.00
CA HIS A 1070 10.45 29.32 10.73
C HIS A 1070 8.94 29.49 10.51
N LYS A 1071 8.49 30.59 9.87
CA LYS A 1071 8.35 30.83 8.42
C LYS A 1071 7.50 29.78 7.68
N ILE A 1072 6.26 30.17 7.39
CA ILE A 1072 5.43 29.65 6.31
C ILE A 1072 5.27 30.82 5.32
N ASP A 1073 5.78 30.66 4.10
CA ASP A 1073 5.45 31.46 2.91
C ASP A 1073 4.01 31.08 2.46
N GLY A 1074 3.11 32.05 2.23
CA GLY A 1074 2.78 32.54 0.89
C GLY A 1074 1.97 31.49 0.11
N THR A 1075 0.64 31.44 0.19
CA THR A 1075 -0.27 32.29 -0.61
C THR A 1075 -1.68 32.34 0.00
N TYR A 1076 -2.15 33.52 0.39
CA TYR A 1076 -3.55 33.94 0.23
C TYR A 1076 -3.56 35.46 0.04
N GLN A 1077 -3.80 35.89 -1.19
CA GLN A 1077 -4.20 37.26 -1.49
C GLN A 1077 -5.65 37.44 -1.03
N ASP A 1078 -5.85 37.96 0.18
CA ASP A 1078 -6.91 38.91 0.59
C ASP A 1078 -7.07 38.88 2.12
N PRO A 1079 -6.62 39.93 2.86
CA PRO A 1079 -6.78 40.04 4.31
C PRO A 1079 -8.23 40.11 4.80
N LYS A 1080 -9.23 40.23 3.91
CA LYS A 1080 -10.65 40.38 4.27
C LYS A 1080 -11.38 39.08 4.60
N SER A 1081 -10.81 37.90 4.32
CA SER A 1081 -11.50 36.60 4.53
C SER A 1081 -11.35 36.02 5.95
N ALA A 1082 -10.24 36.30 6.65
CA ALA A 1082 -9.97 35.79 8.00
C ALA A 1082 -10.85 36.42 9.11
N LEU A 1083 -11.48 37.55 8.83
CA LEU A 1083 -12.40 38.24 9.74
C LEU A 1083 -13.86 37.73 9.65
N ARG A 1084 -14.16 36.81 8.73
CA ARG A 1084 -15.52 36.24 8.57
C ARG A 1084 -15.79 34.99 9.41
N SER A 1085 -14.78 34.32 9.99
CA SER A 1085 -14.98 32.97 10.58
C SER A 1085 -14.97 32.86 12.11
N THR A 1086 -14.83 33.94 12.89
CA THR A 1086 -14.64 33.80 14.37
C THR A 1086 -15.57 34.63 15.25
N ALA A 1087 -16.63 35.24 14.75
CA ALA A 1087 -17.61 35.93 15.60
C ALA A 1087 -19.04 35.51 15.26
N ASN A 1088 -19.58 34.58 16.05
CA ASN A 1088 -20.98 34.16 16.01
C ASN A 1088 -21.91 35.40 16.10
N PRO A 1089 -22.73 35.71 15.07
CA PRO A 1089 -23.59 36.91 15.03
C PRO A 1089 -24.53 37.02 16.22
N SER A 1090 -24.95 35.89 16.77
CA SER A 1090 -25.83 35.79 17.93
C SER A 1090 -25.20 36.33 19.21
N ARG A 1091 -23.86 36.19 19.38
CA ARG A 1091 -23.13 36.75 20.53
C ARG A 1091 -22.92 38.25 20.41
N ARG A 1092 -22.75 38.81 19.20
CA ARG A 1092 -22.66 40.27 18.98
C ARG A 1092 -24.00 40.97 19.21
N LYS A 1093 -25.10 40.34 18.80
CA LYS A 1093 -26.45 40.83 19.10
C LYS A 1093 -26.75 40.81 20.61
N TYR A 1094 -26.40 39.73 21.30
CA TYR A 1094 -26.52 39.65 22.76
C TYR A 1094 -25.63 40.67 23.47
N PHE A 1095 -24.37 40.87 23.03
CA PHE A 1095 -23.47 41.87 23.60
C PHE A 1095 -24.02 43.29 23.41
N LEU A 1096 -24.54 43.63 22.23
CA LEU A 1096 -25.13 44.94 21.96
C LEU A 1096 -26.45 45.15 22.73
N GLU A 1097 -27.32 44.14 22.85
CA GLU A 1097 -28.55 44.22 23.64
C GLU A 1097 -28.28 44.27 25.16
N SER A 1098 -27.28 43.54 25.66
CA SER A 1098 -26.82 43.60 27.05
C SER A 1098 -26.14 44.94 27.35
N PHE A 1099 -25.32 45.46 26.44
CA PHE A 1099 -24.68 46.78 26.55
C PHE A 1099 -25.72 47.91 26.53
N TRP A 1100 -26.76 47.82 25.70
CA TRP A 1100 -27.87 48.79 25.68
C TRP A 1100 -28.74 48.73 26.93
N ARG A 1101 -28.96 47.54 27.52
CA ARG A 1101 -29.67 47.38 28.80
C ARG A 1101 -28.88 47.90 29.99
N ILE A 1102 -27.56 47.82 29.95
CA ILE A 1102 -26.66 48.41 30.95
C ILE A 1102 -26.62 49.94 30.84
N MET A 1103 -26.75 50.50 29.64
CA MET A 1103 -26.81 51.96 29.42
C MET A 1103 -28.16 52.60 29.80
N ASN A 1104 -29.22 51.80 29.93
CA ASN A 1104 -30.57 52.26 30.30
C ASN A 1104 -30.86 52.19 31.80
N PHE A 1105 -29.98 51.56 32.59
CA PHE A 1105 -30.06 51.45 34.05
C PHE A 1105 -29.07 52.43 34.68
#